data_AF-A0AAD6X6Z3-F1
#
_entry.id   AF-A0AAD6X6Z3-F1
#
_cell.length_a   1.000
_cell.length_b   1.000
_cell.length_c   1.000
_cell.angle_alpha   90.00
_cell.angle_beta   90.00
_cell.angle_gamma   90.00
#
_symmetry.space_group_name_H-M   'P 1'
#
loop_
_entity.id
_entity.type
_entity.pdbx_description
1 polymer ?
#
loop_
_entity_poly.entity_id
_entity_poly.type
_entity_poly.pdbx_seq_one_letter_code
_entity_poly.pdbx_strand_id
1 'polypeptide(L)'
;MQAKCGRAYKVELRAIARVLVLSGCKEGKVGDLMQDIARIFGVDLDRAMSRRTVRRAVLEGLVASQVQLGVEMKYTTDVTMSSDSTSRRKLNYQSHHVHMRVPVKNVDGSVSLSVDPKIRFLGIASTVDHTTATSQAAWLTIYNDIISTYNASPLGRRLGTLDLRMICRVLRGMCGDHANNEKALSQAWKELKNDLLLQELGEGRLQQLNAQIEELRELKQHWVAKKLDDAGGFAAYMALSPDERAARDLACVHAMTRELGAEALKELDEPDRRLLTVWIWTGCCMHKDQNSFKGGNTHMQTYWKELGVAGPMPLANKESAAAVRRVFHPEDGDKPPSEDDLERVENASFGGAKAVALAGAIFENAIAKRGQGDMVELFLQSKLDAGEPIKRFPKTNQTRFGSHGDASCELIARRNIYREFLEAIKDLKSRPGWTNIEKNVHDALDDGPTLTELAVLAIYHLFIAIPYTRRVREPEEVALNAISLGPLHVEVQDHCAMLIETPDLVLDFDEENYRIATFDGQPVERGEVMVEIKQLHAAGKLPYLREMFVRFFEGAKSTWIRFSSEFAPGGLIDGLNDAEKGRIWLPATNDRNEGALGSFIVYMGENPTAALATHNGLAMFKRNQSQGFMDMWFSSEDHQYTMRAARDLDASGLERKRKQLQVQYNQRILAERAQKVAVAAAKAAEVRDRLDATILISCVEDIHSRGMTRDKLQDQLEKLRALWNTKTQERIVIPKKSHIPRLADKQTALVNAFQAHTELLAAFSQQNVRYSGPQTAGGFVREHYFSDDEDFGEFEGDGAAF
;
A
#
# COMPACT_ATOMS: atom_id res chain seq x y z
N MET A 1 -35.56 -35.09 19.98
CA MET A 1 -35.82 -33.64 20.09
C MET A 1 -36.15 -33.08 18.71
N GLN A 2 -37.23 -32.28 18.57
CA GLN A 2 -37.53 -31.61 17.29
C GLN A 2 -36.47 -30.53 17.00
N ALA A 3 -35.75 -30.68 15.89
CA ALA A 3 -34.71 -29.74 15.44
C ALA A 3 -35.31 -28.48 14.79
N LYS A 4 -36.58 -28.51 14.41
CA LYS A 4 -37.28 -27.40 13.75
C LYS A 4 -38.41 -26.82 14.60
N CYS A 5 -38.62 -25.52 14.46
CA CYS A 5 -39.85 -24.84 14.84
C CYS A 5 -40.56 -24.43 13.53
N GLY A 6 -41.67 -25.11 13.21
CA GLY A 6 -42.30 -25.01 11.89
C GLY A 6 -41.37 -25.48 10.76
N ARG A 7 -41.13 -24.64 9.75
CA ARG A 7 -40.25 -24.98 8.61
C ARG A 7 -38.76 -24.63 8.83
N ALA A 8 -38.41 -23.92 9.90
CA ALA A 8 -37.06 -23.43 10.17
C ALA A 8 -36.38 -24.22 11.29
N TYR A 9 -35.05 -24.35 11.23
CA TYR A 9 -34.27 -24.88 12.37
C TYR A 9 -34.31 -23.89 13.53
N LYS A 10 -34.29 -24.42 14.75
CA LYS A 10 -34.21 -23.63 15.99
C LYS A 10 -32.98 -22.70 15.97
N VAL A 11 -33.12 -21.51 16.56
CA VAL A 11 -32.09 -20.45 16.52
C VAL A 11 -30.77 -20.90 17.16
N GLU A 12 -30.84 -21.71 18.21
CA GLU A 12 -29.71 -22.30 18.92
C GLU A 12 -28.92 -23.24 18.01
N LEU A 13 -29.61 -24.08 17.22
CA LEU A 13 -28.96 -24.95 16.25
C LEU A 13 -28.28 -24.16 15.11
N ARG A 14 -28.86 -23.01 14.72
CA ARG A 14 -28.24 -22.12 13.72
C ARG A 14 -27.01 -21.41 14.30
N ALA A 15 -27.04 -21.05 15.59
CA ALA A 15 -25.89 -20.51 16.31
C ALA A 15 -24.74 -21.51 16.39
N ILE A 16 -25.03 -22.77 16.77
CA ILE A 16 -24.04 -23.85 16.78
C ILE A 16 -23.44 -24.05 15.38
N ALA A 17 -24.27 -24.03 14.32
CA ALA A 17 -23.77 -24.16 12.96
C ALA A 17 -22.75 -23.06 12.59
N ARG A 18 -22.98 -21.80 13.00
CA ARG A 18 -22.00 -20.72 12.80
C ARG A 18 -20.68 -20.99 13.54
N VAL A 19 -20.76 -21.39 14.80
CA VAL A 19 -19.59 -21.70 15.63
C VAL A 19 -18.77 -22.84 15.02
N LEU A 20 -19.42 -23.92 14.59
CA LEU A 20 -18.74 -25.06 13.98
C LEU A 20 -18.00 -24.66 12.69
N VAL A 21 -18.62 -23.85 11.82
CA VAL A 21 -17.94 -23.35 10.61
C VAL A 21 -16.78 -22.44 10.97
N LEU A 22 -16.93 -21.57 11.98
CA LEU A 22 -15.85 -20.73 12.48
C LEU A 22 -14.66 -21.53 13.04
N SER A 23 -14.93 -22.69 13.61
CA SER A 23 -13.91 -23.63 14.10
C SER A 23 -13.27 -24.47 12.98
N GLY A 24 -13.55 -24.18 11.70
CA GLY A 24 -12.96 -24.87 10.56
C GLY A 24 -13.75 -26.08 10.05
N CYS A 25 -14.96 -26.33 10.57
CA CYS A 25 -15.79 -27.41 10.06
C CYS A 25 -16.34 -27.06 8.66
N LYS A 26 -16.17 -27.96 7.69
CA LYS A 26 -16.76 -27.81 6.36
C LYS A 26 -18.28 -27.77 6.45
N GLU A 27 -18.92 -26.79 5.81
CA GLU A 27 -20.38 -26.57 5.86
C GLU A 27 -21.22 -27.83 5.59
N GLY A 28 -20.75 -28.72 4.71
CA GLY A 28 -21.44 -29.96 4.37
C GLY A 28 -21.37 -31.06 5.43
N LYS A 29 -20.51 -30.92 6.45
CA LYS A 29 -20.33 -31.87 7.55
C LYS A 29 -20.97 -31.42 8.86
N VAL A 30 -21.30 -30.14 8.96
CA VAL A 30 -21.89 -29.54 10.17
C VAL A 30 -23.18 -30.22 10.59
N GLY A 31 -24.08 -30.54 9.65
CA GLY A 31 -25.35 -31.19 9.97
C GLY A 31 -25.19 -32.55 10.65
N ASP A 32 -24.31 -33.39 10.12
CA ASP A 32 -24.03 -34.73 10.65
C ASP A 32 -23.32 -34.63 11.99
N LEU A 33 -22.30 -33.76 12.09
CA LEU A 33 -21.54 -33.52 13.32
C LEU A 33 -22.45 -33.05 14.46
N MET A 34 -23.43 -32.19 14.17
CA MET A 34 -24.40 -31.77 15.17
C MET A 34 -25.27 -32.93 15.68
N GLN A 35 -25.63 -33.88 14.81
CA GLN A 35 -26.37 -35.09 15.24
C GLN A 35 -25.47 -36.02 16.08
N ASP A 36 -24.21 -36.19 15.70
CA ASP A 36 -23.25 -37.00 16.45
C ASP A 36 -23.01 -36.41 17.84
N ILE A 37 -22.76 -35.10 17.93
CA ILE A 37 -22.60 -34.38 19.21
C ILE A 37 -23.87 -34.53 20.05
N ALA A 38 -25.05 -34.30 19.48
CA ALA A 38 -26.31 -34.44 20.21
C ALA A 38 -26.49 -35.86 20.77
N ARG A 39 -26.18 -36.90 19.97
CA ARG A 39 -26.23 -38.31 20.40
C ARG A 39 -25.31 -38.59 21.58
N ILE A 40 -24.11 -38.03 21.60
CA ILE A 40 -23.16 -38.15 22.73
C ILE A 40 -23.78 -37.61 24.03
N PHE A 41 -24.55 -36.52 23.94
CA PHE A 41 -25.28 -35.95 25.08
C PHE A 41 -26.67 -36.58 25.32
N GLY A 42 -26.97 -37.73 24.72
CA GLY A 42 -28.24 -38.44 24.90
C GLY A 42 -29.44 -37.79 24.20
N VAL A 43 -29.21 -36.87 23.27
CA VAL A 43 -30.25 -36.17 22.50
C VAL A 43 -30.26 -36.67 21.06
N ASP A 44 -31.38 -37.24 20.62
CA ASP A 44 -31.57 -37.58 19.21
C ASP A 44 -32.20 -36.41 18.43
N LEU A 45 -31.51 -35.91 17.41
CA LEU A 45 -32.00 -34.83 16.55
C LEU A 45 -32.64 -35.44 15.30
N ASP A 46 -33.94 -35.17 15.09
CA ASP A 46 -34.74 -35.78 14.03
C ASP A 46 -34.27 -35.46 12.59
N ARG A 47 -33.43 -34.42 12.42
CA ARG A 47 -32.97 -33.94 11.11
C ARG A 47 -31.57 -33.34 11.15
N ALA A 48 -30.72 -33.72 10.19
CA ALA A 48 -29.44 -33.06 9.92
C ALA A 48 -29.63 -31.76 9.13
N MET A 49 -28.82 -30.73 9.41
CA MET A 49 -28.84 -29.47 8.67
C MET A 49 -28.11 -29.61 7.32
N SER A 50 -28.77 -29.26 6.21
CA SER A 50 -28.12 -29.30 4.88
C SER A 50 -27.01 -28.25 4.75
N ARG A 51 -26.02 -28.51 3.87
CA ARG A 51 -24.97 -27.53 3.51
C ARG A 51 -25.52 -26.14 3.20
N ARG A 52 -26.58 -26.05 2.39
CA ARG A 52 -27.20 -24.77 2.01
C ARG A 52 -27.80 -24.05 3.22
N THR A 53 -28.40 -24.79 4.15
CA THR A 53 -28.96 -24.23 5.38
C THR A 53 -27.87 -23.72 6.33
N VAL A 54 -26.75 -24.44 6.42
CA VAL A 54 -25.55 -24.03 7.19
C VAL A 54 -24.96 -22.76 6.61
N ARG A 55 -24.75 -22.69 5.29
CA ARG A 55 -24.29 -21.48 4.59
C ARG A 55 -25.18 -20.27 4.87
N ARG A 56 -26.51 -20.46 4.86
CA ARG A 56 -27.46 -19.39 5.25
C ARG A 56 -27.33 -18.98 6.71
N ALA A 57 -27.07 -19.93 7.61
CA ALA A 57 -26.81 -19.61 9.01
C ALA A 57 -25.54 -18.77 9.18
N VAL A 58 -24.52 -18.97 8.34
CA VAL A 58 -23.32 -18.11 8.27
C VAL A 58 -23.67 -16.71 7.78
N LEU A 59 -24.46 -16.60 6.70
CA LEU A 59 -24.91 -15.29 6.18
C LEU A 59 -25.82 -14.53 7.16
N GLU A 60 -26.57 -15.23 8.01
CA GLU A 60 -27.28 -14.58 9.14
C GLU A 60 -26.31 -13.87 10.08
N GLY A 61 -25.10 -14.39 10.25
CA GLY A 61 -24.04 -13.72 11.00
C GLY A 61 -23.66 -12.38 10.38
N LEU A 62 -23.54 -12.30 9.05
CA LEU A 62 -23.29 -11.04 8.33
C LEU A 62 -24.40 -10.02 8.57
N VAL A 63 -25.66 -10.44 8.37
CA VAL A 63 -26.82 -9.55 8.56
C VAL A 63 -26.90 -9.10 10.01
N ALA A 64 -26.70 -10.00 10.97
CA ALA A 64 -26.71 -9.66 12.39
C ALA A 64 -25.59 -8.66 12.75
N SER A 65 -24.38 -8.83 12.21
CA SER A 65 -23.30 -7.87 12.38
C SER A 65 -23.64 -6.50 11.77
N GLN A 66 -24.32 -6.44 10.63
CA GLN A 66 -24.77 -5.16 10.05
C GLN A 66 -25.85 -4.48 10.90
N VAL A 67 -26.82 -5.24 11.42
CA VAL A 67 -27.82 -4.72 12.36
C VAL A 67 -27.15 -4.22 13.65
N GLN A 68 -26.18 -4.96 14.19
CA GLN A 68 -25.37 -4.55 15.33
C GLN A 68 -24.68 -3.20 15.06
N LEU A 69 -23.95 -3.09 13.96
CA LEU A 69 -23.26 -1.85 13.61
C LEU A 69 -24.23 -0.67 13.47
N GLY A 70 -25.42 -0.90 12.93
CA GLY A 70 -26.47 0.14 12.86
C GLY A 70 -26.93 0.61 14.23
N VAL A 71 -27.17 -0.32 15.18
CA VAL A 71 -27.48 0.04 16.57
C VAL A 71 -26.31 0.80 17.21
N GLU A 72 -25.10 0.28 17.10
CA GLU A 72 -23.93 0.90 17.74
C GLU A 72 -23.66 2.31 17.19
N MET A 73 -23.75 2.51 15.87
CA MET A 73 -23.59 3.83 15.22
C MET A 73 -24.75 4.80 15.52
N LYS A 74 -25.94 4.30 15.86
CA LYS A 74 -27.09 5.12 16.27
C LYS A 74 -26.91 5.74 17.65
N TYR A 75 -26.23 5.04 18.56
CA TYR A 75 -26.05 5.44 19.95
C TYR A 75 -24.69 6.10 20.24
N THR A 76 -23.66 5.79 19.46
CA THR A 76 -22.34 6.37 19.69
C THR A 76 -22.33 7.88 19.50
N THR A 77 -21.44 8.54 20.23
CA THR A 77 -21.16 9.98 20.18
C THR A 77 -19.89 10.32 19.40
N ASP A 78 -19.11 9.30 19.08
CA ASP A 78 -17.80 9.40 18.46
C ASP A 78 -17.48 8.15 17.65
N VAL A 79 -16.99 8.37 16.42
CA VAL A 79 -16.50 7.32 15.53
C VAL A 79 -15.19 7.79 14.91
N THR A 80 -14.20 6.90 14.80
CA THR A 80 -13.07 7.08 13.88
C THR A 80 -12.98 5.88 12.95
N MET A 81 -12.31 6.08 11.81
CA MET A 81 -12.21 5.08 10.74
C MET A 81 -10.77 4.61 10.55
N SER A 82 -10.59 3.41 10.03
CA SER A 82 -9.31 2.98 9.47
C SER A 82 -9.51 1.97 8.34
N SER A 83 -8.64 2.02 7.35
CA SER A 83 -8.62 1.06 6.26
C SER A 83 -7.21 0.70 5.86
N ASP A 84 -7.10 -0.43 5.16
CA ASP A 84 -5.88 -0.85 4.48
C ASP A 84 -6.24 -1.64 3.24
N SER A 85 -5.33 -1.70 2.27
CA SER A 85 -5.54 -2.39 1.01
C SER A 85 -4.42 -3.39 0.71
N THR A 86 -4.79 -4.52 0.12
CA THR A 86 -3.83 -5.47 -0.45
C THR A 86 -4.34 -6.01 -1.78
N SER A 87 -3.45 -6.66 -2.52
CA SER A 87 -3.82 -7.33 -3.77
C SER A 87 -3.66 -8.84 -3.63
N ARG A 88 -4.62 -9.60 -4.16
CA ARG A 88 -4.56 -11.05 -4.26
C ARG A 88 -4.93 -11.49 -5.67
N ARG A 89 -4.01 -12.20 -6.34
CA ARG A 89 -4.19 -12.68 -7.73
C ARG A 89 -4.64 -11.55 -8.67
N LYS A 90 -3.97 -10.40 -8.60
CA LYS A 90 -4.24 -9.18 -9.39
C LYS A 90 -5.63 -8.55 -9.16
N LEU A 91 -6.27 -8.84 -8.03
CA LEU A 91 -7.50 -8.17 -7.60
C LEU A 91 -7.25 -7.43 -6.29
N ASN A 92 -7.87 -6.26 -6.14
CA ASN A 92 -7.70 -5.42 -4.97
C ASN A 92 -8.77 -5.69 -3.93
N TYR A 93 -8.34 -5.65 -2.67
CA TYR A 93 -9.15 -5.88 -1.50
C TYR A 93 -8.81 -4.86 -0.42
N GLN A 94 -9.83 -4.28 0.18
CA GLN A 94 -9.70 -3.25 1.22
C GLN A 94 -10.42 -3.71 2.49
N SER A 95 -9.73 -3.65 3.63
CA SER A 95 -10.28 -3.89 4.96
C SER A 95 -10.80 -2.58 5.56
N HIS A 96 -11.86 -2.67 6.36
CA HIS A 96 -12.53 -1.52 6.95
C HIS A 96 -12.79 -1.76 8.44
N HIS A 97 -12.36 -0.84 9.28
CA HIS A 97 -12.68 -0.84 10.71
C HIS A 97 -13.14 0.54 11.17
N VAL A 98 -14.00 0.54 12.19
CA VAL A 98 -14.35 1.73 12.95
C VAL A 98 -14.03 1.53 14.42
N HIS A 99 -13.77 2.64 15.10
CA HIS A 99 -13.55 2.68 16.54
C HIS A 99 -14.59 3.59 17.17
N MET A 100 -15.36 3.06 18.10
CA MET A 100 -16.47 3.78 18.72
C MET A 100 -16.82 3.18 20.07
N ARG A 101 -17.37 4.00 20.96
CA ARG A 101 -18.02 3.48 22.17
C ARG A 101 -19.34 2.83 21.78
N VAL A 102 -19.61 1.66 22.34
CA VAL A 102 -20.77 0.86 21.95
C VAL A 102 -21.81 0.82 23.07
N PRO A 103 -23.11 0.79 22.76
CA PRO A 103 -24.17 0.62 23.75
C PRO A 103 -24.03 -0.72 24.48
N VAL A 104 -24.09 -0.65 25.81
CA VAL A 104 -24.11 -1.76 26.76
C VAL A 104 -25.45 -1.71 27.48
N LYS A 105 -26.15 -2.86 27.50
CA LYS A 105 -27.40 -2.99 28.25
C LYS A 105 -27.08 -3.39 29.69
N ASN A 106 -27.44 -2.53 30.63
CA ASN A 106 -27.26 -2.75 32.06
C ASN A 106 -28.27 -3.76 32.60
N VAL A 107 -28.02 -4.28 33.79
CA VAL A 107 -28.87 -5.27 34.47
C VAL A 107 -30.30 -4.74 34.70
N ASP A 108 -30.43 -3.43 34.92
CA ASP A 108 -31.72 -2.74 35.07
C ASP A 108 -32.46 -2.48 33.74
N GLY A 109 -31.86 -2.87 32.61
CA GLY A 109 -32.39 -2.67 31.27
C GLY A 109 -32.07 -1.31 30.63
N SER A 110 -31.40 -0.40 31.34
CA SER A 110 -30.91 0.86 30.77
C SER A 110 -29.77 0.62 29.77
N VAL A 111 -29.53 1.59 28.89
CA VAL A 111 -28.45 1.53 27.90
C VAL A 111 -27.46 2.66 28.18
N SER A 112 -26.20 2.30 28.42
CA SER A 112 -25.08 3.24 28.56
C SER A 112 -24.01 2.94 27.51
N LEU A 113 -23.11 3.88 27.23
CA LEU A 113 -21.97 3.60 26.35
C LEU A 113 -20.84 2.90 27.11
N SER A 114 -20.06 2.08 26.41
CA SER A 114 -18.84 1.51 26.95
C SER A 114 -17.85 2.61 27.34
N VAL A 115 -17.08 2.37 28.41
CA VAL A 115 -16.02 3.29 28.87
C VAL A 115 -14.97 3.43 27.75
N ASP A 116 -14.44 2.28 27.32
CA ASP A 116 -13.43 2.22 26.27
C ASP A 116 -14.09 2.05 24.90
N PRO A 117 -13.52 2.69 23.86
CA PRO A 117 -13.88 2.41 22.48
C PRO A 117 -13.68 0.94 22.13
N LYS A 118 -14.57 0.40 21.31
CA LYS A 118 -14.45 -0.95 20.74
C LYS A 118 -14.08 -0.86 19.26
N ILE A 119 -13.20 -1.75 18.85
CA ILE A 119 -12.84 -1.95 17.45
C ILE A 119 -13.95 -2.77 16.79
N ARG A 120 -14.45 -2.30 15.65
CA ARG A 120 -15.49 -2.99 14.87
C ARG A 120 -15.03 -3.18 13.44
N PHE A 121 -15.06 -4.43 12.99
CA PHE A 121 -14.74 -4.82 11.63
C PHE A 121 -15.99 -4.71 10.74
N LEU A 122 -15.89 -3.95 9.66
CA LEU A 122 -16.98 -3.70 8.72
C LEU A 122 -16.95 -4.64 7.51
N GLY A 123 -15.90 -5.47 7.41
CA GLY A 123 -15.72 -6.41 6.32
C GLY A 123 -14.61 -5.99 5.35
N ILE A 124 -14.33 -6.89 4.42
CA ILE A 124 -13.46 -6.62 3.28
C ILE A 124 -14.33 -6.31 2.06
N ALA A 125 -13.99 -5.22 1.36
CA ALA A 125 -14.53 -4.91 0.04
C ALA A 125 -13.50 -5.27 -1.04
N SER A 126 -13.98 -5.47 -2.26
CA SER A 126 -13.11 -5.60 -3.44
C SER A 126 -13.27 -4.34 -4.27
N THR A 127 -12.16 -3.65 -4.50
CA THR A 127 -12.11 -2.45 -5.35
C THR A 127 -11.57 -2.81 -6.72
N VAL A 128 -11.97 -2.06 -7.74
CA VAL A 128 -11.47 -2.27 -9.11
C VAL A 128 -10.08 -1.68 -9.33
N ASP A 129 -9.69 -0.70 -8.51
CA ASP A 129 -8.38 -0.06 -8.46
C ASP A 129 -8.05 0.48 -7.05
N HIS A 130 -6.91 1.19 -6.91
CA HIS A 130 -6.42 1.79 -5.68
C HIS A 130 -6.70 3.30 -5.58
N THR A 131 -7.61 3.83 -6.40
CA THR A 131 -7.88 5.27 -6.40
C THR A 131 -8.66 5.67 -5.13
N THR A 132 -8.47 6.92 -4.71
CA THR A 132 -9.21 7.52 -3.59
C THR A 132 -10.72 7.47 -3.82
N ALA A 133 -11.19 7.75 -5.05
CA ALA A 133 -12.60 7.74 -5.39
C ALA A 133 -13.24 6.34 -5.24
N THR A 134 -12.55 5.29 -5.71
CA THR A 134 -13.03 3.90 -5.57
C THR A 134 -13.05 3.48 -4.11
N SER A 135 -12.04 3.90 -3.33
CA SER A 135 -11.96 3.60 -1.88
C SER A 135 -13.07 4.32 -1.10
N GLN A 136 -13.36 5.59 -1.41
CA GLN A 136 -14.46 6.32 -0.81
C GLN A 136 -15.82 5.69 -1.17
N ALA A 137 -16.01 5.29 -2.43
CA ALA A 137 -17.22 4.59 -2.87
C ALA A 137 -17.42 3.24 -2.17
N ALA A 138 -16.32 2.51 -1.89
CA ALA A 138 -16.37 1.27 -1.12
C ALA A 138 -16.89 1.52 0.32
N TRP A 139 -16.33 2.52 1.01
CA TRP A 139 -16.82 2.94 2.32
C TRP A 139 -18.30 3.36 2.32
N LEU A 140 -18.72 4.18 1.34
CA LEU A 140 -20.11 4.61 1.19
C LEU A 140 -21.05 3.42 0.97
N THR A 141 -20.64 2.44 0.16
CA THR A 141 -21.40 1.21 -0.06
C THR A 141 -21.58 0.44 1.24
N ILE A 142 -20.51 0.31 2.04
CA ILE A 142 -20.55 -0.37 3.34
C ILE A 142 -21.52 0.34 4.30
N TYR A 143 -21.43 1.66 4.44
CA TYR A 143 -22.34 2.41 5.30
C TYR A 143 -23.79 2.29 4.83
N ASN A 144 -24.03 2.38 3.51
CA ASN A 144 -25.37 2.21 2.95
C ASN A 144 -25.93 0.80 3.20
N ASP A 145 -25.11 -0.24 3.12
CA ASP A 145 -25.52 -1.62 3.41
C ASP A 145 -25.89 -1.78 4.90
N ILE A 146 -25.10 -1.19 5.81
CA ILE A 146 -25.37 -1.18 7.25
C ILE A 146 -26.67 -0.43 7.54
N ILE A 147 -26.80 0.80 7.04
CA ILE A 147 -27.97 1.67 7.22
C ILE A 147 -29.23 0.98 6.70
N SER A 148 -29.19 0.45 5.47
CA SER A 148 -30.34 -0.19 4.83
C SER A 148 -30.77 -1.45 5.58
N THR A 149 -29.81 -2.28 5.99
CA THR A 149 -30.08 -3.51 6.74
C THR A 149 -30.65 -3.19 8.12
N TYR A 150 -30.08 -2.22 8.83
CA TYR A 150 -30.56 -1.79 10.13
C TYR A 150 -31.96 -1.18 10.05
N ASN A 151 -32.19 -0.21 9.16
CA ASN A 151 -33.49 0.47 9.03
C ASN A 151 -34.62 -0.47 8.61
N ALA A 152 -34.31 -1.49 7.80
CA ALA A 152 -35.29 -2.52 7.41
C ALA A 152 -35.54 -3.56 8.52
N SER A 153 -34.70 -3.60 9.56
CA SER A 153 -34.82 -4.58 10.65
C SER A 153 -35.90 -4.19 11.66
N PRO A 154 -36.47 -5.16 12.41
CA PRO A 154 -37.39 -4.83 13.50
C PRO A 154 -36.72 -4.00 14.60
N LEU A 155 -35.43 -4.19 14.87
CA LEU A 155 -34.64 -3.32 15.75
C LEU A 155 -34.63 -1.86 15.27
N GLY A 156 -34.40 -1.60 13.99
CA GLY A 156 -34.44 -0.24 13.43
C GLY A 156 -35.81 0.42 13.60
N ARG A 157 -36.90 -0.34 13.49
CA ARG A 157 -38.25 0.16 13.80
C ARG A 157 -38.45 0.46 15.29
N ARG A 158 -37.86 -0.33 16.18
CA ARG A 158 -37.99 -0.15 17.64
C ARG A 158 -37.11 0.97 18.19
N LEU A 159 -35.91 1.14 17.64
CA LEU A 159 -34.87 2.04 18.17
C LEU A 159 -34.71 3.33 17.34
N GLY A 160 -35.41 3.44 16.21
CA GLY A 160 -35.36 4.58 15.31
C GLY A 160 -34.34 4.40 14.19
N THR A 161 -34.52 5.16 13.10
CA THR A 161 -33.70 5.05 11.90
C THR A 161 -32.30 5.64 12.07
N LEU A 162 -31.39 5.18 11.24
CA LEU A 162 -30.05 5.71 11.04
C LEU A 162 -29.94 6.26 9.61
N ASP A 163 -29.18 7.34 9.42
CA ASP A 163 -28.76 7.80 8.10
C ASP A 163 -27.27 8.17 8.10
N LEU A 164 -26.75 8.50 6.92
CA LEU A 164 -25.33 8.84 6.77
C LEU A 164 -24.96 10.16 7.48
N ARG A 165 -25.89 11.12 7.57
CA ARG A 165 -25.64 12.43 8.23
C ARG A 165 -25.40 12.23 9.72
N MET A 166 -26.17 11.34 10.35
CA MET A 166 -25.99 10.96 11.75
C MET A 166 -24.59 10.38 12.00
N ILE A 167 -24.08 9.54 11.10
CA ILE A 167 -22.72 8.97 11.22
C ILE A 167 -21.67 10.06 11.02
N CYS A 168 -21.78 10.87 9.96
CA CYS A 168 -20.84 11.95 9.68
C CYS A 168 -20.78 13.01 10.80
N ARG A 169 -21.91 13.27 11.47
CA ARG A 169 -21.98 14.17 12.63
C ARG A 169 -21.06 13.70 13.76
N VAL A 170 -20.97 12.39 14.00
CA VAL A 170 -20.16 11.81 15.07
C VAL A 170 -18.77 11.34 14.62
N LEU A 171 -18.47 11.40 13.33
CA LEU A 171 -17.18 11.02 12.78
C LEU A 171 -16.10 12.05 13.14
N ARG A 172 -14.96 11.61 13.69
CA ARG A 172 -13.91 12.49 14.25
C ARG A 172 -12.56 12.37 13.57
N GLY A 173 -12.36 11.37 12.72
CA GLY A 173 -11.05 11.17 12.11
C GLY A 173 -10.85 9.82 11.46
N MET A 174 -9.65 9.65 10.90
CA MET A 174 -9.24 8.46 10.17
C MET A 174 -7.76 8.14 10.41
N CYS A 175 -7.46 6.85 10.58
CA CYS A 175 -6.10 6.30 10.62
C CYS A 175 -5.82 5.52 9.34
N GLY A 176 -4.59 5.60 8.84
CA GLY A 176 -4.14 4.85 7.66
C GLY A 176 -2.63 4.73 7.58
N ASP A 177 -2.13 4.15 6.48
CA ASP A 177 -0.71 4.23 6.13
C ASP A 177 -0.32 5.68 5.75
N HIS A 178 0.93 5.91 5.35
CA HIS A 178 1.41 7.23 4.92
C HIS A 178 1.29 7.49 3.41
N ALA A 179 0.59 6.65 2.68
CA ALA A 179 0.44 6.79 1.24
C ALA A 179 -0.45 7.98 0.86
N ASN A 180 -0.16 8.60 -0.28
CA ASN A 180 -0.86 9.81 -0.72
C ASN A 180 -2.34 9.56 -0.99
N ASN A 181 -2.71 8.36 -1.46
CA ASN A 181 -4.09 7.96 -1.69
C ASN A 181 -4.90 7.81 -0.39
N GLU A 182 -4.30 7.32 0.69
CA GLU A 182 -4.94 7.23 2.02
C GLU A 182 -5.10 8.62 2.66
N LYS A 183 -4.11 9.51 2.52
CA LYS A 183 -4.25 10.93 2.93
C LYS A 183 -5.37 11.63 2.15
N ALA A 184 -5.42 11.42 0.83
CA ALA A 184 -6.49 11.96 -0.01
C ALA A 184 -7.86 11.37 0.36
N LEU A 185 -7.94 10.10 0.77
CA LEU A 185 -9.17 9.47 1.25
C LEU A 185 -9.66 10.11 2.55
N SER A 186 -8.77 10.33 3.52
CA SER A 186 -9.07 11.05 4.75
C SER A 186 -9.62 12.46 4.45
N GLN A 187 -8.99 13.18 3.52
CA GLN A 187 -9.45 14.50 3.11
C GLN A 187 -10.83 14.45 2.44
N ALA A 188 -11.08 13.49 1.54
CA ALA A 188 -12.38 13.31 0.89
C ALA A 188 -13.50 13.01 1.90
N TRP A 189 -13.20 12.27 2.98
CA TRP A 189 -14.15 12.04 4.07
C TRP A 189 -14.39 13.27 4.94
N LYS A 190 -13.36 14.07 5.20
CA LYS A 190 -13.49 15.37 5.88
C LYS A 190 -14.41 16.31 5.11
N GLU A 191 -14.23 16.38 3.79
CA GLU A 191 -15.07 17.20 2.90
C GLU A 191 -16.52 16.73 2.90
N LEU A 192 -16.76 15.42 2.73
CA LEU A 192 -18.10 14.85 2.80
C LEU A 192 -18.78 15.12 4.15
N LYS A 193 -18.05 14.96 5.25
CA LYS A 193 -18.55 15.28 6.61
C LYS A 193 -18.98 16.74 6.69
N ASN A 194 -18.14 17.66 6.24
CA ASN A 194 -18.42 19.09 6.30
C ASN A 194 -19.62 19.45 5.42
N ASP A 195 -19.71 18.88 4.23
CA ASP A 195 -20.82 19.15 3.31
C ASP A 195 -22.16 18.69 3.89
N LEU A 196 -22.22 17.47 4.43
CA LEU A 196 -23.43 16.95 5.08
C LEU A 196 -23.79 17.71 6.35
N LEU A 197 -22.79 18.16 7.10
CA LEU A 197 -22.99 18.97 8.31
C LEU A 197 -23.62 20.33 7.98
N LEU A 198 -23.03 21.05 7.02
CA LEU A 198 -23.55 22.34 6.57
C LEU A 198 -24.95 22.19 5.99
N GLN A 199 -25.20 21.13 5.23
CA GLN A 199 -26.53 20.85 4.72
C GLN A 199 -27.54 20.67 5.86
N GLU A 200 -27.21 19.87 6.88
CA GLU A 200 -28.10 19.61 8.02
C GLU A 200 -28.40 20.87 8.84
N LEU A 201 -27.37 21.67 9.15
CA LEU A 201 -27.54 22.94 9.87
C LEU A 201 -28.35 23.95 9.06
N GLY A 202 -28.11 24.01 7.74
CA GLY A 202 -28.83 24.88 6.82
C GLY A 202 -30.30 24.51 6.67
N GLU A 203 -30.61 23.21 6.57
CA GLU A 203 -31.98 22.70 6.57
C GLU A 203 -32.70 23.04 7.89
N GLY A 204 -32.00 22.91 9.03
CA GLY A 204 -32.51 23.33 10.33
C GLY A 204 -32.81 24.83 10.40
N ARG A 205 -31.91 25.67 9.86
CA ARG A 205 -32.13 27.12 9.79
C ARG A 205 -33.28 27.48 8.86
N LEU A 206 -33.41 26.82 7.70
CA LEU A 206 -34.55 27.00 6.80
C LEU A 206 -35.87 26.64 7.48
N GLN A 207 -35.89 25.58 8.30
CA GLN A 207 -37.08 25.22 9.08
C GLN A 207 -37.45 26.30 10.11
N GLN A 208 -36.48 26.94 10.74
CA GLN A 208 -36.73 28.08 11.64
C GLN A 208 -37.28 29.28 10.88
N LEU A 209 -36.68 29.62 9.72
CA LEU A 209 -37.12 30.71 8.85
C LEU A 209 -38.52 30.48 8.25
N ASN A 210 -39.01 29.24 8.18
CA ASN A 210 -40.41 28.98 7.78
C ASN A 210 -41.43 29.66 8.71
N ALA A 211 -41.07 29.96 9.96
CA ALA A 211 -41.89 30.75 10.87
C ALA A 211 -41.79 32.27 10.61
N GLN A 212 -40.83 32.72 9.80
CA GLN A 212 -40.53 34.12 9.46
C GLN A 212 -40.67 34.34 7.94
N ILE A 213 -41.92 34.37 7.47
CA ILE A 213 -42.27 34.32 6.04
C ILE A 213 -41.60 35.42 5.20
N GLU A 214 -41.45 36.63 5.74
CA GLU A 214 -40.85 37.76 5.01
C GLU A 214 -39.34 37.59 4.82
N GLU A 215 -38.60 37.23 5.87
CA GLU A 215 -37.15 36.94 5.78
C GLU A 215 -36.87 35.77 4.81
N LEU A 216 -37.70 34.72 4.87
CA LEU A 216 -37.60 33.60 3.94
C LEU A 216 -37.88 34.02 2.49
N ARG A 217 -38.81 34.95 2.27
CA ARG A 217 -39.14 35.47 0.94
C ARG A 217 -37.96 36.28 0.38
N GLU A 218 -37.37 37.17 1.18
CA GLU A 218 -36.21 37.97 0.80
C GLU A 218 -35.01 37.08 0.45
N LEU A 219 -34.71 36.09 1.29
CA LEU A 219 -33.63 35.13 1.02
C LEU A 219 -33.85 34.39 -0.30
N LYS A 220 -35.06 33.86 -0.53
CA LYS A 220 -35.38 33.17 -1.80
C LYS A 220 -35.27 34.10 -3.00
N GLN A 221 -35.74 35.34 -2.88
CA GLN A 221 -35.62 36.33 -3.97
C GLN A 221 -34.16 36.64 -4.30
N HIS A 222 -33.31 36.82 -3.27
CA HIS A 222 -31.88 37.03 -3.45
C HIS A 222 -31.23 35.89 -4.23
N TRP A 223 -31.47 34.64 -3.83
CA TRP A 223 -30.87 33.46 -4.47
C TRP A 223 -31.42 33.19 -5.88
N VAL A 224 -32.71 33.46 -6.11
CA VAL A 224 -33.28 33.39 -7.46
C VAL A 224 -32.65 34.45 -8.37
N ALA A 225 -32.49 35.69 -7.89
CA ALA A 225 -31.83 36.74 -8.66
C ALA A 225 -30.39 36.36 -9.03
N LYS A 226 -29.59 35.93 -8.04
CA LYS A 226 -28.21 35.45 -8.24
C LYS A 226 -28.12 34.32 -9.27
N LYS A 227 -28.97 33.31 -9.17
CA LYS A 227 -29.03 32.19 -10.13
C LYS A 227 -29.35 32.66 -11.56
N LEU A 228 -30.26 33.63 -11.70
CA LEU A 228 -30.62 34.20 -13.01
C LEU A 228 -29.46 35.02 -13.58
N ASP A 229 -28.77 35.81 -12.76
CA ASP A 229 -27.60 36.59 -13.18
C ASP A 229 -26.44 35.68 -13.61
N ASP A 230 -26.15 34.61 -12.85
CA ASP A 230 -25.15 33.58 -13.20
C ASP A 230 -25.48 32.82 -14.51
N ALA A 231 -26.74 32.86 -14.94
CA ALA A 231 -27.17 32.30 -16.22
C ALA A 231 -27.12 33.31 -17.38
N GLY A 232 -26.75 34.58 -17.12
CA GLY A 232 -26.78 35.67 -18.10
C GLY A 232 -28.14 36.37 -18.22
N GLY A 233 -28.96 36.29 -17.17
CA GLY A 233 -30.30 36.86 -17.09
C GLY A 233 -31.42 35.88 -17.41
N PHE A 234 -32.67 36.32 -17.21
CA PHE A 234 -33.86 35.48 -17.35
C PHE A 234 -34.02 34.85 -18.74
N ALA A 235 -33.76 35.60 -19.82
CA ALA A 235 -33.89 35.09 -21.18
C ALA A 235 -32.89 33.96 -21.48
N ALA A 236 -31.64 34.12 -21.02
CA ALA A 236 -30.60 33.10 -21.16
C ALA A 236 -30.91 31.86 -20.32
N TYR A 237 -31.42 32.02 -19.10
CA TYR A 237 -31.90 30.90 -18.28
C TYR A 237 -33.04 30.12 -18.94
N MET A 238 -34.03 30.83 -19.51
CA MET A 238 -35.17 30.19 -20.18
C MET A 238 -34.77 29.48 -21.48
N ALA A 239 -33.67 29.90 -22.11
CA ALA A 239 -33.11 29.26 -23.30
C ALA A 239 -32.38 27.93 -23.01
N LEU A 240 -32.02 27.65 -21.75
CA LEU A 240 -31.44 26.36 -21.34
C LEU A 240 -32.42 25.20 -21.52
N SER A 241 -31.92 23.97 -21.60
CA SER A 241 -32.78 22.78 -21.59
C SER A 241 -33.50 22.61 -20.22
N PRO A 242 -34.62 21.86 -20.18
CA PRO A 242 -35.29 21.55 -18.91
C PRO A 242 -34.37 20.91 -17.86
N ASP A 243 -33.49 20.00 -18.29
CA ASP A 243 -32.56 19.30 -17.40
C ASP A 243 -31.49 20.25 -16.84
N GLU A 244 -30.95 21.15 -17.66
CA GLU A 244 -29.99 22.16 -17.20
C GLU A 244 -30.62 23.16 -16.24
N ARG A 245 -31.87 23.58 -16.49
CA ARG A 245 -32.62 24.43 -15.56
C ARG A 245 -32.84 23.71 -14.22
N ALA A 246 -33.30 22.47 -14.25
CA ALA A 246 -33.49 21.66 -13.04
C ALA A 246 -32.18 21.48 -12.25
N ALA A 247 -31.07 21.23 -12.94
CA ALA A 247 -29.74 21.12 -12.31
C ALA A 247 -29.30 22.44 -11.65
N ARG A 248 -29.55 23.59 -12.30
CA ARG A 248 -29.26 24.91 -11.74
C ARG A 248 -30.19 25.28 -10.57
N ASP A 249 -31.46 24.92 -10.65
CA ASP A 249 -32.41 25.10 -9.54
C ASP A 249 -31.98 24.30 -8.31
N LEU A 250 -31.60 23.04 -8.49
CA LEU A 250 -31.07 22.20 -7.41
C LEU A 250 -29.76 22.77 -6.84
N ALA A 251 -28.83 23.20 -7.70
CA ALA A 251 -27.58 23.82 -7.28
C ALA A 251 -27.80 25.11 -6.48
N CYS A 252 -28.78 25.93 -6.88
CA CYS A 252 -29.18 27.14 -6.16
C CYS A 252 -29.70 26.81 -4.75
N VAL A 253 -30.60 25.82 -4.62
CA VAL A 253 -31.10 25.39 -3.31
C VAL A 253 -29.98 24.83 -2.43
N HIS A 254 -29.07 24.03 -3.01
CA HIS A 254 -27.92 23.49 -2.29
C HIS A 254 -26.98 24.60 -1.79
N ALA A 255 -26.67 25.58 -2.65
CA ALA A 255 -25.79 26.70 -2.30
C ALA A 255 -26.41 27.57 -1.20
N MET A 256 -27.71 27.90 -1.32
CA MET A 256 -28.46 28.62 -0.29
C MET A 256 -28.45 27.88 1.06
N THR A 257 -28.75 26.58 1.04
CA THR A 257 -28.75 25.75 2.25
C THR A 257 -27.36 25.70 2.88
N ARG A 258 -26.31 25.56 2.06
CA ARG A 258 -24.93 25.53 2.54
C ARG A 258 -24.51 26.85 3.19
N GLU A 259 -24.92 27.98 2.63
CA GLU A 259 -24.62 29.31 3.19
C GLU A 259 -25.27 29.50 4.56
N LEU A 260 -26.57 29.20 4.66
CA LEU A 260 -27.28 29.20 5.95
C LEU A 260 -26.66 28.23 6.96
N GLY A 261 -26.20 27.06 6.51
CA GLY A 261 -25.51 26.10 7.35
C GLY A 261 -24.18 26.63 7.88
N ALA A 262 -23.45 27.39 7.07
CA ALA A 262 -22.18 28.01 7.47
C ALA A 262 -22.42 29.14 8.49
N GLU A 263 -23.51 29.89 8.37
CA GLU A 263 -23.93 30.88 9.36
C GLU A 263 -24.32 30.21 10.68
N ALA A 264 -25.20 29.21 10.62
CA ALA A 264 -25.63 28.45 11.80
C ALA A 264 -24.43 27.78 12.50
N LEU A 265 -23.46 27.26 11.75
CA LEU A 265 -22.24 26.69 12.32
C LEU A 265 -21.39 27.75 13.06
N LYS A 266 -21.33 28.99 12.57
CA LYS A 266 -20.56 30.08 13.22
C LYS A 266 -21.21 30.52 14.52
N GLU A 267 -22.54 30.46 14.61
CA GLU A 267 -23.33 30.82 15.78
C GLU A 267 -23.31 29.78 16.91
N LEU A 268 -22.92 28.53 16.60
CA LEU A 268 -22.66 27.55 17.64
C LEU A 268 -21.59 28.05 18.61
N ASP A 269 -21.73 27.68 19.88
CA ASP A 269 -20.69 27.93 20.86
C ASP A 269 -19.39 27.23 20.45
N GLU A 270 -18.27 27.76 20.95
CA GLU A 270 -16.97 27.26 20.53
C GLU A 270 -16.77 25.76 20.84
N PRO A 271 -17.16 25.23 22.02
CA PRO A 271 -17.03 23.82 22.34
C PRO A 271 -17.81 22.91 21.37
N ASP A 272 -19.09 23.19 21.07
CA ASP A 272 -19.88 22.34 20.19
C ASP A 272 -19.40 22.48 18.76
N ARG A 273 -19.11 23.70 18.29
CA ARG A 273 -18.56 23.94 16.95
C ARG A 273 -17.28 23.17 16.71
N ARG A 274 -16.37 23.17 17.69
CA ARG A 274 -15.10 22.44 17.58
C ARG A 274 -15.32 20.93 17.56
N LEU A 275 -16.10 20.36 18.48
CA LEU A 275 -16.40 18.92 18.48
C LEU A 275 -17.10 18.46 17.20
N LEU A 276 -17.94 19.30 16.62
CA LEU A 276 -18.69 19.00 15.41
C LEU A 276 -17.80 18.99 14.17
N THR A 277 -16.83 19.90 14.11
CA THR A 277 -15.92 20.11 12.96
C THR A 277 -14.58 19.39 13.08
N VAL A 278 -14.23 18.86 14.24
CA VAL A 278 -12.95 18.19 14.47
C VAL A 278 -12.78 17.01 13.51
N TRP A 279 -11.59 16.96 12.90
CA TRP A 279 -11.16 15.88 12.02
C TRP A 279 -9.66 15.65 12.21
N ILE A 280 -9.31 14.52 12.79
CA ILE A 280 -7.92 14.12 13.00
C ILE A 280 -7.53 13.00 12.05
N TRP A 281 -6.36 13.14 11.44
CA TRP A 281 -5.71 12.06 10.72
C TRP A 281 -4.40 11.69 11.41
N THR A 282 -4.14 10.40 11.56
CA THR A 282 -2.89 9.88 12.10
C THR A 282 -2.35 8.78 11.21
N GLY A 283 -1.06 8.84 10.88
CA GLY A 283 -0.39 7.76 10.15
C GLY A 283 0.06 6.63 11.07
N CYS A 284 0.03 5.40 10.57
CA CYS A 284 0.49 4.20 11.29
C CYS A 284 1.94 4.36 11.81
N CYS A 285 2.17 4.06 13.10
CA CYS A 285 3.48 4.14 13.73
C CYS A 285 4.52 3.18 13.11
N MET A 286 4.11 1.97 12.72
CA MET A 286 5.01 1.00 12.09
C MET A 286 5.55 1.49 10.74
N HIS A 287 4.74 2.23 9.98
CA HIS A 287 5.19 2.87 8.75
C HIS A 287 6.10 4.08 9.01
N LYS A 288 5.97 4.76 10.17
CA LYS A 288 6.91 5.83 10.52
C LYS A 288 8.31 5.25 10.74
N ASP A 289 8.42 4.19 11.54
CA ASP A 289 9.68 3.47 11.77
C ASP A 289 10.25 2.92 10.46
N GLN A 290 9.46 2.20 9.66
CA GLN A 290 9.92 1.65 8.39
C GLN A 290 10.43 2.73 7.43
N ASN A 291 9.72 3.85 7.33
CA ASN A 291 10.17 4.96 6.49
C ASN A 291 11.44 5.60 7.05
N SER A 292 11.58 5.74 8.36
CA SER A 292 12.79 6.27 9.00
C SER A 292 14.00 5.36 8.80
N PHE A 293 13.81 4.05 8.92
CA PHE A 293 14.82 3.05 8.57
C PHE A 293 15.28 3.21 7.10
N LYS A 294 14.32 3.35 6.18
CA LYS A 294 14.61 3.59 4.76
C LYS A 294 15.34 4.91 4.55
N GLY A 295 14.92 5.98 5.22
CA GLY A 295 15.55 7.29 5.15
C GLY A 295 17.01 7.25 5.59
N GLY A 296 17.30 6.54 6.69
CA GLY A 296 18.66 6.28 7.14
C GLY A 296 19.49 5.49 6.13
N ASN A 297 18.92 4.41 5.58
CA ASN A 297 19.61 3.60 4.57
C ASN A 297 19.97 4.42 3.33
N THR A 298 19.06 5.26 2.83
CA THR A 298 19.32 6.13 1.67
C THR A 298 20.46 7.11 1.92
N HIS A 299 20.50 7.75 3.10
CA HIS A 299 21.57 8.68 3.45
C HIS A 299 22.92 7.99 3.56
N MET A 300 22.96 6.84 4.25
CA MET A 300 24.17 6.02 4.37
C MET A 300 24.70 5.58 3.00
N GLN A 301 23.82 5.07 2.12
CA GLN A 301 24.21 4.63 0.77
C GLN A 301 24.75 5.77 -0.09
N THR A 302 24.16 6.96 0.02
CA THR A 302 24.62 8.15 -0.72
C THR A 302 26.00 8.60 -0.23
N TYR A 303 26.25 8.46 1.07
CA TYR A 303 27.46 8.97 1.72
C TYR A 303 28.76 8.31 1.27
N TRP A 304 28.73 7.05 0.82
CA TRP A 304 29.90 6.40 0.22
C TRP A 304 30.50 7.22 -0.93
N LYS A 305 29.64 7.79 -1.78
CA LYS A 305 30.05 8.66 -2.90
C LYS A 305 30.57 10.00 -2.41
N GLU A 306 29.95 10.58 -1.37
CA GLU A 306 30.37 11.86 -0.78
C GLU A 306 31.75 11.78 -0.12
N LEU A 307 32.08 10.63 0.47
CA LEU A 307 33.41 10.34 1.00
C LEU A 307 34.48 10.15 -0.10
N GLY A 308 34.07 9.88 -1.35
CA GLY A 308 34.99 9.57 -2.43
C GLY A 308 35.72 8.23 -2.26
N VAL A 309 35.12 7.29 -1.53
CA VAL A 309 35.70 5.96 -1.26
C VAL A 309 34.92 4.86 -1.97
N ALA A 310 35.51 3.66 -2.08
CA ALA A 310 34.80 2.51 -2.62
C ALA A 310 33.66 2.10 -1.67
N GLY A 311 32.44 2.13 -2.18
CA GLY A 311 31.24 1.66 -1.47
C GLY A 311 31.00 0.16 -1.62
N PRO A 312 29.82 -0.32 -1.20
CA PRO A 312 29.41 -1.71 -1.32
C PRO A 312 29.49 -2.26 -2.73
N MET A 313 29.81 -3.55 -2.83
CA MET A 313 29.85 -4.22 -4.13
C MET A 313 28.47 -4.22 -4.83
N PRO A 314 28.41 -4.08 -6.16
CA PRO A 314 27.18 -4.24 -6.92
C PRO A 314 26.62 -5.67 -6.85
N LEU A 315 25.36 -5.81 -6.49
CA LEU A 315 24.63 -7.08 -6.40
C LEU A 315 23.74 -7.25 -7.64
N ALA A 316 24.39 -7.44 -8.79
CA ALA A 316 23.74 -7.44 -10.10
C ALA A 316 22.76 -8.60 -10.32
N ASN A 317 21.70 -8.32 -11.09
CA ASN A 317 20.83 -9.35 -11.63
C ASN A 317 21.55 -10.16 -12.74
N LYS A 318 20.87 -11.16 -13.31
CA LYS A 318 21.47 -12.04 -14.32
C LYS A 318 21.93 -11.32 -15.60
N GLU A 319 21.24 -10.27 -16.00
CA GLU A 319 21.52 -9.53 -17.23
C GLU A 319 22.69 -8.57 -17.08
N SER A 320 22.90 -8.05 -15.86
CA SER A 320 23.99 -7.14 -15.55
C SER A 320 25.22 -7.83 -14.98
N ALA A 321 25.13 -9.12 -14.59
CA ALA A 321 26.22 -9.85 -13.94
C ALA A 321 27.51 -9.87 -14.78
N ALA A 322 27.40 -10.07 -16.10
CA ALA A 322 28.56 -10.09 -16.98
C ALA A 322 29.20 -8.69 -17.11
N ALA A 323 28.39 -7.63 -17.13
CA ALA A 323 28.86 -6.25 -17.17
C ALA A 323 29.61 -5.88 -15.87
N VAL A 324 29.02 -6.19 -14.72
CA VAL A 324 29.66 -5.99 -13.41
C VAL A 324 30.97 -6.77 -13.32
N ARG A 325 31.00 -8.05 -13.70
CA ARG A 325 32.24 -8.84 -13.71
C ARG A 325 33.31 -8.19 -14.59
N ARG A 326 32.98 -7.78 -15.82
CA ARG A 326 33.95 -7.12 -16.72
C ARG A 326 34.56 -5.85 -16.12
N VAL A 327 33.78 -5.08 -15.36
CA VAL A 327 34.24 -3.81 -14.79
C VAL A 327 35.12 -4.02 -13.55
N PHE A 328 34.73 -4.91 -12.64
CA PHE A 328 35.43 -5.06 -11.34
C PHE A 328 36.42 -6.24 -11.29
N HIS A 329 36.19 -7.28 -12.10
CA HIS A 329 36.98 -8.51 -12.12
C HIS A 329 37.19 -9.01 -13.56
N PRO A 330 37.83 -8.22 -14.44
CA PRO A 330 38.09 -8.62 -15.82
C PRO A 330 38.97 -9.89 -15.87
N GLU A 331 38.59 -10.83 -16.72
CA GLU A 331 39.36 -12.06 -16.99
C GLU A 331 40.19 -11.91 -18.27
N ASP A 332 41.26 -12.69 -18.40
CA ASP A 332 42.11 -12.69 -19.59
C ASP A 332 41.30 -13.01 -20.86
N GLY A 333 41.28 -12.07 -21.81
CA GLY A 333 40.50 -12.15 -23.05
C GLY A 333 39.17 -11.40 -23.02
N ASP A 334 38.81 -10.78 -21.90
CA ASP A 334 37.68 -9.87 -21.84
C ASP A 334 37.89 -8.63 -22.73
N LYS A 335 36.81 -8.18 -23.36
CA LYS A 335 36.79 -6.86 -24.01
C LYS A 335 36.82 -5.77 -22.93
N PRO A 336 37.47 -4.63 -23.19
CA PRO A 336 37.36 -3.46 -22.32
C PRO A 336 35.88 -3.12 -22.05
N PRO A 337 35.52 -2.69 -20.84
CA PRO A 337 34.14 -2.32 -20.53
C PRO A 337 33.59 -1.29 -21.52
N SER A 338 32.40 -1.55 -22.06
CA SER A 338 31.68 -0.61 -22.91
C SER A 338 30.97 0.47 -22.08
N GLU A 339 30.46 1.53 -22.73
CA GLU A 339 29.60 2.50 -22.04
C GLU A 339 28.32 1.84 -21.48
N ASP A 340 27.74 0.86 -22.18
CA ASP A 340 26.60 0.07 -21.68
C ASP A 340 26.98 -0.77 -20.44
N ASP A 341 28.20 -1.32 -20.39
CA ASP A 341 28.67 -2.03 -19.21
C ASP A 341 28.79 -1.11 -17.99
N LEU A 342 29.30 0.12 -18.20
CA LEU A 342 29.41 1.14 -17.15
C LEU A 342 28.03 1.63 -16.68
N GLU A 343 27.08 1.87 -17.60
CA GLU A 343 25.70 2.26 -17.27
C GLU A 343 24.98 1.15 -16.49
N ARG A 344 25.16 -0.12 -16.86
CA ARG A 344 24.59 -1.26 -16.11
C ARG A 344 25.17 -1.40 -14.72
N VAL A 345 26.46 -1.11 -14.55
CA VAL A 345 27.12 -1.07 -13.24
C VAL A 345 26.58 0.07 -12.40
N GLU A 346 26.45 1.27 -12.97
CA GLU A 346 25.93 2.45 -12.26
C GLU A 346 24.49 2.24 -11.77
N ASN A 347 23.68 1.51 -12.54
CA ASN A 347 22.30 1.19 -12.22
C ASN A 347 22.12 -0.09 -11.37
N ALA A 348 23.19 -0.82 -11.05
CA ALA A 348 23.09 -2.03 -10.25
C ALA A 348 22.76 -1.69 -8.78
N SER A 349 21.85 -2.44 -8.16
CA SER A 349 21.58 -2.33 -6.72
C SER A 349 22.73 -2.90 -5.89
N PHE A 350 23.00 -2.34 -4.72
CA PHE A 350 24.11 -2.74 -3.84
C PHE A 350 23.74 -2.60 -2.36
N GLY A 351 24.67 -2.98 -1.49
CA GLY A 351 24.61 -2.68 -0.05
C GLY A 351 23.80 -3.66 0.79
N GLY A 352 23.77 -3.39 2.10
CA GLY A 352 23.23 -4.29 3.12
C GLY A 352 21.75 -4.57 2.93
N ALA A 353 20.95 -3.54 2.65
CA ALA A 353 19.52 -3.68 2.40
C ALA A 353 19.21 -4.59 1.20
N LYS A 354 20.00 -4.50 0.13
CA LYS A 354 19.87 -5.39 -1.03
C LYS A 354 20.33 -6.80 -0.69
N ALA A 355 21.43 -6.96 0.05
CA ALA A 355 21.94 -8.26 0.48
C ALA A 355 20.90 -9.03 1.29
N VAL A 356 20.24 -8.42 2.29
CA VAL A 356 19.18 -9.09 3.07
C VAL A 356 17.92 -9.40 2.25
N ALA A 357 17.61 -8.59 1.23
CA ALA A 357 16.50 -8.87 0.33
C ALA A 357 16.79 -10.10 -0.56
N LEU A 358 18.02 -10.22 -1.08
CA LEU A 358 18.46 -11.40 -1.81
C LEU A 358 18.54 -12.63 -0.89
N ALA A 359 19.07 -12.48 0.32
CA ALA A 359 19.12 -13.54 1.31
C ALA A 359 17.73 -14.07 1.63
N GLY A 360 16.73 -13.22 1.85
CA GLY A 360 15.35 -13.68 2.06
C GLY A 360 14.73 -14.34 0.83
N ALA A 361 15.12 -13.95 -0.39
CA ALA A 361 14.69 -14.66 -1.60
C ALA A 361 15.28 -16.08 -1.69
N ILE A 362 16.45 -16.33 -1.10
CA ILE A 362 17.06 -17.67 -1.01
C ILE A 362 16.48 -18.42 0.19
N PHE A 363 16.62 -17.86 1.39
CA PHE A 363 16.42 -18.54 2.66
C PHE A 363 14.96 -18.57 3.12
N GLU A 364 14.09 -17.66 2.70
CA GLU A 364 12.66 -17.69 3.08
C GLU A 364 11.80 -17.10 1.94
N ASN A 365 11.79 -17.78 0.79
CA ASN A 365 11.11 -17.30 -0.41
C ASN A 365 9.58 -17.22 -0.23
N ALA A 366 8.94 -16.16 -0.71
CA ALA A 366 7.48 -16.02 -0.73
C ALA A 366 6.76 -17.17 -1.49
N ILE A 367 7.45 -17.79 -2.44
CA ILE A 367 7.01 -19.00 -3.14
C ILE A 367 7.72 -20.20 -2.50
N ALA A 368 6.97 -21.00 -1.74
CA ALA A 368 7.48 -22.12 -0.96
C ALA A 368 8.33 -23.14 -1.75
N LYS A 369 8.14 -23.26 -3.08
CA LYS A 369 8.91 -24.18 -3.94
C LYS A 369 10.24 -23.62 -4.47
N ARG A 370 10.51 -22.32 -4.30
CA ARG A 370 11.69 -21.65 -4.90
C ARG A 370 12.82 -21.38 -3.91
N GLY A 371 12.52 -21.34 -2.61
CA GLY A 371 13.48 -21.04 -1.55
C GLY A 371 14.02 -22.28 -0.84
N GLN A 372 14.89 -22.04 0.13
CA GLN A 372 15.62 -23.03 0.92
C GLN A 372 15.13 -23.13 2.38
N GLY A 373 13.98 -22.52 2.74
CA GLY A 373 13.54 -22.33 4.13
C GLY A 373 13.74 -23.52 5.07
N ASP A 374 13.11 -24.65 4.78
CA ASP A 374 13.23 -25.83 5.64
C ASP A 374 14.66 -26.42 5.61
N MET A 375 15.39 -26.28 4.50
CA MET A 375 16.79 -26.72 4.39
C MET A 375 17.75 -25.87 5.23
N VAL A 376 17.52 -24.56 5.29
CA VAL A 376 18.27 -23.64 6.16
C VAL A 376 18.04 -24.01 7.62
N GLU A 377 16.78 -24.26 8.01
CA GLU A 377 16.42 -24.64 9.38
C GLU A 377 17.13 -25.93 9.81
N LEU A 378 17.13 -26.96 8.95
CA LEU A 378 17.84 -28.21 9.18
C LEU A 378 19.37 -28.01 9.23
N PHE A 379 19.92 -27.14 8.39
CA PHE A 379 21.36 -26.87 8.39
C PHE A 379 21.80 -26.14 9.65
N LEU A 380 21.05 -25.12 10.09
CA LEU A 380 21.27 -24.43 11.37
C LEU A 380 21.20 -25.43 12.53
N GLN A 381 20.22 -26.34 12.52
CA GLN A 381 20.11 -27.38 13.54
C GLN A 381 21.33 -28.32 13.61
N SER A 382 22.02 -28.53 12.49
CA SER A 382 23.24 -29.34 12.45
C SER A 382 24.50 -28.62 12.94
N LYS A 383 24.43 -27.29 13.07
CA LYS A 383 25.59 -26.42 13.38
C LYS A 383 25.55 -25.78 14.76
N LEU A 384 24.34 -25.56 15.29
CA LEU A 384 24.13 -24.92 16.59
C LEU A 384 24.02 -25.96 17.71
N ASP A 385 24.35 -25.55 18.93
CA ASP A 385 24.30 -26.44 20.10
C ASP A 385 22.85 -26.81 20.48
N ALA A 386 22.71 -27.97 21.14
CA ALA A 386 21.42 -28.46 21.62
C ALA A 386 20.81 -27.49 22.66
N GLY A 387 19.81 -26.73 22.24
CA GLY A 387 19.11 -25.75 23.08
C GLY A 387 19.14 -24.32 22.53
N GLU A 388 19.96 -24.05 21.51
CA GLU A 388 19.92 -22.76 20.83
C GLU A 388 18.60 -22.57 20.05
N PRO A 389 17.94 -21.41 20.17
CA PRO A 389 16.71 -21.16 19.44
C PRO A 389 16.98 -20.99 17.95
N ILE A 390 16.42 -21.91 17.15
CA ILE A 390 16.41 -21.81 15.69
C ILE A 390 15.16 -21.01 15.31
N LYS A 391 15.39 -19.83 14.72
CA LYS A 391 14.35 -19.00 14.14
C LYS A 391 14.43 -19.13 12.62
N ARG A 392 13.27 -19.13 11.95
CA ARG A 392 13.22 -19.01 10.49
C ARG A 392 13.82 -17.69 10.05
N PHE A 393 14.46 -17.69 8.90
CA PHE A 393 15.05 -16.48 8.33
C PHE A 393 13.97 -15.39 8.16
N PRO A 394 14.26 -14.12 8.48
CA PRO A 394 13.24 -13.06 8.41
C PRO A 394 12.69 -12.85 7.00
N LYS A 395 11.39 -12.59 6.91
CA LYS A 395 10.61 -12.57 5.65
C LYS A 395 10.75 -11.25 4.87
N THR A 396 11.96 -10.93 4.43
CA THR A 396 12.28 -9.66 3.73
C THR A 396 11.54 -9.48 2.40
N ASN A 397 11.11 -10.55 1.75
CA ASN A 397 10.36 -10.54 0.50
C ASN A 397 8.82 -10.47 0.67
N GLN A 398 8.31 -10.37 1.90
CA GLN A 398 6.88 -10.30 2.22
C GLN A 398 6.51 -8.98 2.92
N THR A 399 7.34 -7.93 2.76
CA THR A 399 7.09 -6.57 3.28
C THR A 399 6.68 -6.53 4.75
N ARG A 400 7.30 -7.35 5.61
CA ARG A 400 7.05 -7.32 7.05
C ARG A 400 7.85 -6.20 7.71
N PHE A 401 7.22 -5.42 8.58
CA PHE A 401 7.92 -4.39 9.36
C PHE A 401 9.10 -4.98 10.13
N GLY A 402 10.23 -4.25 10.14
CA GLY A 402 11.45 -4.65 10.84
C GLY A 402 12.22 -5.82 10.20
N SER A 403 11.70 -6.48 9.15
CA SER A 403 12.31 -7.72 8.63
C SER A 403 13.73 -7.53 8.08
N HIS A 404 14.04 -6.35 7.54
CA HIS A 404 15.38 -6.05 7.02
C HIS A 404 16.39 -5.90 8.16
N GLY A 405 15.99 -5.23 9.25
CA GLY A 405 16.82 -5.12 10.46
C GLY A 405 17.04 -6.47 11.13
N ASP A 406 15.99 -7.29 11.27
CA ASP A 406 16.08 -8.64 11.83
C ASP A 406 16.95 -9.56 10.96
N ALA A 407 16.82 -9.46 9.63
CA ALA A 407 17.68 -10.21 8.70
C ALA A 407 19.14 -9.78 8.78
N SER A 408 19.41 -8.48 8.95
CA SER A 408 20.78 -7.99 9.18
C SER A 408 21.35 -8.55 10.48
N CYS A 409 20.56 -8.59 11.57
CA CYS A 409 20.98 -9.22 12.82
C CYS A 409 21.32 -10.70 12.64
N GLU A 410 20.48 -11.42 11.91
CA GLU A 410 20.65 -12.85 11.63
C GLU A 410 21.89 -13.14 10.77
N LEU A 411 22.09 -12.39 9.69
CA LEU A 411 23.25 -12.54 8.82
C LEU A 411 24.56 -12.16 9.51
N ILE A 412 24.56 -11.20 10.42
CA ILE A 412 25.76 -10.87 11.20
C ILE A 412 26.05 -11.99 12.19
N ALA A 413 25.12 -12.30 13.09
CA ALA A 413 25.36 -13.26 14.18
C ALA A 413 25.75 -14.66 13.68
N ARG A 414 25.29 -15.05 12.48
CA ARG A 414 25.52 -16.40 11.93
C ARG A 414 26.17 -16.36 10.54
N ARG A 415 26.92 -15.30 10.24
CA ARG A 415 27.53 -15.05 8.93
C ARG A 415 28.22 -16.27 8.32
N ASN A 416 29.10 -16.90 9.10
CA ASN A 416 29.91 -18.02 8.61
C ASN A 416 29.02 -19.24 8.32
N ILE A 417 27.98 -19.49 9.12
CA ILE A 417 27.06 -20.61 8.91
C ILE A 417 26.26 -20.42 7.63
N TYR A 418 25.77 -19.21 7.34
CA TYR A 418 25.06 -18.93 6.08
C TYR A 418 25.97 -19.05 4.86
N ARG A 419 27.26 -18.69 4.98
CA ARG A 419 28.24 -18.91 3.90
C ARG A 419 28.50 -20.39 3.65
N GLU A 420 28.73 -21.18 4.70
CA GLU A 420 28.88 -22.64 4.60
C GLU A 420 27.62 -23.30 4.01
N PHE A 421 26.44 -22.81 4.38
CA PHE A 421 25.18 -23.29 3.80
C PHE A 421 25.11 -23.01 2.29
N LEU A 422 25.47 -21.80 1.87
CA LEU A 422 25.50 -21.40 0.45
C LEU A 422 26.47 -22.26 -0.36
N GLU A 423 27.63 -22.59 0.21
CA GLU A 423 28.60 -23.53 -0.40
C GLU A 423 28.03 -24.95 -0.48
N ALA A 424 27.38 -25.44 0.58
CA ALA A 424 26.75 -26.76 0.58
C ALA A 424 25.65 -26.89 -0.48
N ILE A 425 24.74 -25.91 -0.58
CA ILE A 425 23.65 -25.97 -1.58
C ILE A 425 24.19 -25.82 -3.01
N LYS A 426 25.28 -25.09 -3.22
CA LYS A 426 25.94 -24.96 -4.52
C LYS A 426 26.38 -26.34 -5.04
N ASP A 427 26.87 -27.20 -4.16
CA ASP A 427 27.36 -28.54 -4.54
C ASP A 427 26.26 -29.62 -4.54
N LEU A 428 25.20 -29.47 -3.73
CA LEU A 428 24.09 -30.41 -3.64
C LEU A 428 23.11 -30.38 -4.83
N LYS A 429 23.21 -29.39 -5.72
CA LYS A 429 22.33 -29.29 -6.89
C LYS A 429 22.61 -30.37 -7.92
N SER A 430 21.58 -30.69 -8.72
CA SER A 430 21.72 -31.58 -9.88
C SER A 430 22.76 -31.10 -10.90
N ARG A 431 22.94 -29.77 -11.01
CA ARG A 431 24.06 -29.13 -11.71
C ARG A 431 24.83 -28.29 -10.69
N PRO A 432 25.95 -28.80 -10.16
CA PRO A 432 26.77 -28.06 -9.21
C PRO A 432 27.17 -26.69 -9.74
N GLY A 433 27.13 -25.68 -8.89
CA GLY A 433 27.50 -24.32 -9.26
C GLY A 433 26.66 -23.23 -8.57
N TRP A 434 27.18 -22.02 -8.69
CA TRP A 434 26.54 -20.82 -8.19
C TRP A 434 25.42 -20.36 -9.12
N THR A 435 24.25 -20.05 -8.57
CA THR A 435 23.37 -19.08 -9.22
C THR A 435 23.86 -17.67 -8.90
N ASN A 436 23.51 -16.70 -9.74
CA ASN A 436 23.94 -15.31 -9.53
C ASN A 436 23.47 -14.76 -8.18
N ILE A 437 22.26 -15.10 -7.74
CA ILE A 437 21.74 -14.62 -6.46
C ILE A 437 22.50 -15.21 -5.27
N GLU A 438 22.85 -16.49 -5.30
CA GLU A 438 23.63 -17.13 -4.23
C GLU A 438 25.05 -16.59 -4.18
N LYS A 439 25.70 -16.41 -5.34
CA LYS A 439 27.03 -15.80 -5.39
C LYS A 439 27.03 -14.37 -4.85
N ASN A 440 26.04 -13.56 -5.24
CA ASN A 440 25.89 -12.21 -4.71
C ASN A 440 25.76 -12.20 -3.19
N VAL A 441 24.92 -13.07 -2.61
CA VAL A 441 24.77 -13.13 -1.15
C VAL A 441 26.04 -13.65 -0.49
N HIS A 442 26.66 -14.70 -1.04
CA HIS A 442 27.91 -15.24 -0.51
C HIS A 442 29.02 -14.19 -0.46
N ASP A 443 29.23 -13.47 -1.57
CA ASP A 443 30.29 -12.46 -1.69
C ASP A 443 29.97 -11.20 -0.86
N ALA A 444 28.69 -10.80 -0.79
CA ALA A 444 28.24 -9.70 0.07
C ALA A 444 28.54 -9.94 1.56
N LEU A 445 28.56 -11.21 2.00
CA LEU A 445 28.91 -11.57 3.37
C LEU A 445 30.42 -11.49 3.67
N ASP A 446 31.26 -11.26 2.66
CA ASP A 446 32.70 -10.98 2.84
C ASP A 446 33.08 -9.53 2.49
N ASP A 447 32.19 -8.80 1.80
CA ASP A 447 32.40 -7.41 1.40
C ASP A 447 32.33 -6.46 2.60
N GLY A 448 33.44 -5.79 2.91
CA GLY A 448 33.56 -4.91 4.08
C GLY A 448 32.51 -3.79 4.11
N PRO A 449 32.38 -2.96 3.06
CA PRO A 449 31.35 -1.92 3.03
C PRO A 449 29.91 -2.46 3.14
N THR A 450 29.59 -3.61 2.52
CA THR A 450 28.29 -4.26 2.72
C THR A 450 28.08 -4.71 4.17
N LEU A 451 29.10 -5.28 4.82
CA LEU A 451 29.06 -5.65 6.23
C LEU A 451 28.89 -4.41 7.14
N THR A 452 29.53 -3.29 6.82
CA THR A 452 29.29 -2.01 7.51
C THR A 452 27.83 -1.61 7.44
N GLU A 453 27.21 -1.64 6.25
CA GLU A 453 25.79 -1.33 6.11
C GLU A 453 24.92 -2.30 6.93
N LEU A 454 25.17 -3.62 6.84
CA LEU A 454 24.46 -4.61 7.64
C LEU A 454 24.56 -4.33 9.15
N ALA A 455 25.74 -3.93 9.63
CA ALA A 455 25.97 -3.62 11.04
C ALA A 455 25.14 -2.41 11.48
N VAL A 456 25.12 -1.34 10.68
CA VAL A 456 24.33 -0.15 10.97
C VAL A 456 22.82 -0.46 10.95
N LEU A 457 22.34 -1.23 9.97
CA LEU A 457 20.94 -1.68 9.90
C LEU A 457 20.54 -2.52 11.13
N ALA A 458 21.41 -3.43 11.58
CA ALA A 458 21.21 -4.25 12.76
C ALA A 458 21.18 -3.39 14.04
N ILE A 459 22.14 -2.47 14.19
CA ILE A 459 22.20 -1.55 15.33
C ILE A 459 20.93 -0.70 15.42
N TYR A 460 20.51 -0.05 14.33
CA TYR A 460 19.27 0.74 14.37
C TYR A 460 18.06 -0.12 14.76
N HIS A 461 17.99 -1.34 14.23
CA HIS A 461 16.89 -2.25 14.56
C HIS A 461 16.84 -2.59 16.06
N LEU A 462 18.00 -2.92 16.65
CA LEU A 462 18.13 -3.30 18.05
C LEU A 462 17.94 -2.12 19.02
N PHE A 463 18.43 -0.93 18.67
CA PHE A 463 18.46 0.23 19.57
C PHE A 463 17.25 1.14 19.42
N ILE A 464 16.59 1.16 18.25
CA ILE A 464 15.44 2.03 17.96
C ILE A 464 14.20 1.21 17.61
N ALA A 465 14.24 0.45 16.52
CA ALA A 465 13.03 -0.10 15.92
C ALA A 465 12.31 -1.10 16.84
N ILE A 466 13.04 -2.01 17.49
CA ILE A 466 12.49 -2.97 18.45
C ILE A 466 11.91 -2.24 19.68
N PRO A 467 12.68 -1.41 20.42
CA PRO A 467 12.15 -0.61 21.52
C PRO A 467 10.93 0.23 21.16
N TYR A 468 10.96 0.93 20.03
CA TYR A 468 9.84 1.73 19.54
C TYR A 468 8.61 0.86 19.26
N THR A 469 8.80 -0.28 18.58
CA THR A 469 7.73 -1.23 18.28
C THR A 469 7.06 -1.75 19.56
N ARG A 470 7.84 -2.08 20.60
CA ARG A 470 7.30 -2.49 21.90
C ARG A 470 6.41 -1.40 22.49
N ARG A 471 6.89 -0.15 22.52
CA ARG A 471 6.14 1.00 23.06
C ARG A 471 4.86 1.31 22.30
N VAL A 472 4.77 1.05 20.99
CA VAL A 472 3.55 1.35 20.21
C VAL A 472 2.59 0.15 20.05
N ARG A 473 3.04 -1.06 20.37
CA ARG A 473 2.24 -2.31 20.30
C ARG A 473 1.87 -2.86 21.67
N GLU A 474 1.60 -1.98 22.63
CA GLU A 474 1.07 -2.37 23.94
C GLU A 474 -0.16 -3.28 23.83
N PRO A 475 -0.39 -4.21 24.77
CA PRO A 475 -1.54 -5.11 24.78
C PRO A 475 -2.88 -4.37 24.66
N GLU A 476 -3.90 -5.06 24.15
CA GLU A 476 -5.22 -4.47 23.85
C GLU A 476 -5.90 -3.81 25.07
N GLU A 477 -5.57 -4.26 26.27
CA GLU A 477 -6.05 -3.72 27.56
C GLU A 477 -5.47 -2.33 27.87
N VAL A 478 -4.36 -1.96 27.24
CA VAL A 478 -3.64 -0.68 27.39
C VAL A 478 -3.52 0.04 26.05
N ALA A 479 -4.38 -0.32 25.07
CA ALA A 479 -4.25 0.11 23.68
C ALA A 479 -4.08 1.64 23.56
N LEU A 480 -2.92 2.04 23.03
CA LEU A 480 -2.52 3.43 22.96
C LEU A 480 -3.35 4.19 21.93
N ASN A 481 -3.80 5.37 22.35
CA ASN A 481 -4.46 6.30 21.47
C ASN A 481 -3.40 7.07 20.66
N ALA A 482 -3.47 7.01 19.34
CA ALA A 482 -2.45 7.61 18.47
C ALA A 482 -2.24 9.11 18.74
N ILE A 483 -3.31 9.84 19.11
CA ILE A 483 -3.22 11.28 19.38
C ILE A 483 -2.41 11.62 20.64
N SER A 484 -2.15 10.65 21.54
CA SER A 484 -1.30 10.85 22.72
C SER A 484 0.17 10.53 22.46
N LEU A 485 0.55 10.13 21.24
CA LEU A 485 1.90 9.71 20.91
C LEU A 485 2.83 10.85 20.49
N GLY A 486 2.38 12.11 20.50
CA GLY A 486 3.24 13.26 20.19
C GLY A 486 4.56 13.27 20.97
N PRO A 487 4.53 13.15 22.32
CA PRO A 487 5.75 13.09 23.14
C PRO A 487 6.69 11.94 22.75
N LEU A 488 6.16 10.75 22.47
CA LEU A 488 6.96 9.59 22.03
C LEU A 488 7.74 9.88 20.74
N HIS A 489 7.13 10.62 19.80
CA HIS A 489 7.80 10.98 18.54
C HIS A 489 8.86 12.08 18.73
N VAL A 490 8.71 12.96 19.72
CA VAL A 490 9.77 13.90 20.11
C VAL A 490 10.92 13.13 20.76
N GLU A 491 10.62 12.22 21.69
CA GLU A 491 11.61 11.38 22.36
C GLU A 491 12.48 10.59 21.36
N VAL A 492 11.89 9.96 20.33
CA VAL A 492 12.68 9.19 19.34
C VAL A 492 13.55 10.09 18.46
N GLN A 493 13.11 11.33 18.19
CA GLN A 493 13.89 12.31 17.44
C GLN A 493 15.09 12.82 18.25
N ASP A 494 14.86 13.10 19.53
CA ASP A 494 15.90 13.52 20.47
C ASP A 494 16.89 12.39 20.73
N HIS A 495 16.41 11.15 20.83
CA HIS A 495 17.25 9.96 20.96
C HIS A 495 18.14 9.77 19.73
N CYS A 496 17.60 9.94 18.51
CA CYS A 496 18.41 9.92 17.30
C CYS A 496 19.45 11.06 17.30
N ALA A 497 19.10 12.26 17.79
CA ALA A 497 20.04 13.37 17.91
C ALA A 497 21.20 13.05 18.87
N MET A 498 20.88 12.47 20.02
CA MET A 498 21.85 12.04 21.02
C MET A 498 22.84 11.01 20.43
N LEU A 499 22.34 10.02 19.68
CA LEU A 499 23.20 9.03 19.03
C LEU A 499 24.06 9.62 17.90
N ILE A 500 23.60 10.66 17.21
CA ILE A 500 24.41 11.41 16.23
C ILE A 500 25.54 12.17 16.92
N GLU A 501 25.25 12.84 18.03
CA GLU A 501 26.20 13.66 18.77
C GLU A 501 27.23 12.83 19.54
N THR A 502 26.81 11.68 20.06
CA THR A 502 27.64 10.78 20.88
C THR A 502 27.54 9.34 20.39
N PRO A 503 28.05 9.02 19.18
CA PRO A 503 27.95 7.69 18.59
C PRO A 503 28.67 6.60 19.41
N ASP A 504 29.62 6.98 20.27
CA ASP A 504 30.40 6.08 21.12
C ASP A 504 29.60 5.43 22.24
N LEU A 505 28.41 5.98 22.56
CA LEU A 505 27.44 5.28 23.41
C LEU A 505 27.08 3.90 22.87
N VAL A 506 27.19 3.69 21.55
CA VAL A 506 26.98 2.40 20.89
C VAL A 506 28.30 1.80 20.40
N LEU A 507 29.17 2.61 19.79
CA LEU A 507 30.33 2.14 19.04
C LEU A 507 31.58 1.86 19.88
N ASP A 508 31.60 2.21 21.17
CA ASP A 508 32.64 1.71 22.09
C ASP A 508 32.37 0.26 22.53
N PHE A 509 31.19 -0.28 22.21
CA PHE A 509 30.75 -1.64 22.54
C PHE A 509 30.88 -1.97 24.03
N ASP A 510 30.60 -0.98 24.90
CA ASP A 510 30.39 -1.17 26.33
C ASP A 510 28.96 -1.67 26.56
N GLU A 511 28.83 -2.86 27.14
CA GLU A 511 27.53 -3.47 27.39
C GLU A 511 26.72 -2.67 28.40
N GLU A 512 27.33 -1.92 29.32
CA GLU A 512 26.57 -1.16 30.34
C GLU A 512 25.87 0.09 29.77
N ASN A 513 26.26 0.53 28.57
CA ASN A 513 25.70 1.72 27.92
C ASN A 513 24.26 1.52 27.42
N TYR A 514 23.72 0.29 27.39
CA TYR A 514 22.36 0.05 26.90
C TYR A 514 21.31 0.93 27.59
N ARG A 515 21.52 1.28 28.88
CA ARG A 515 20.60 2.10 29.68
C ARG A 515 20.35 3.48 29.12
N ILE A 516 21.30 3.99 28.34
CA ILE A 516 21.25 5.31 27.70
C ILE A 516 21.10 5.14 26.18
N ALA A 517 21.80 4.17 25.59
CA ALA A 517 21.90 4.02 24.15
C ALA A 517 20.63 3.41 23.51
N THR A 518 19.96 2.48 24.19
CA THR A 518 18.71 1.89 23.69
C THR A 518 17.53 2.81 23.99
N PHE A 519 16.57 2.90 23.07
CA PHE A 519 15.47 3.86 23.18
C PHE A 519 14.51 3.57 24.35
N ASP A 520 14.41 2.33 24.83
CA ASP A 520 13.63 1.95 26.01
C ASP A 520 14.49 1.73 27.28
N GLY A 521 15.81 1.98 27.18
CA GLY A 521 16.76 1.75 28.26
C GLY A 521 16.91 0.28 28.70
N GLN A 522 16.38 -0.67 27.92
CA GLN A 522 16.43 -2.09 28.22
C GLN A 522 17.69 -2.76 27.64
N PRO A 523 18.12 -3.90 28.20
CA PRO A 523 19.18 -4.69 27.61
C PRO A 523 18.90 -5.03 26.14
N VAL A 524 19.95 -5.03 25.32
CA VAL A 524 19.87 -5.34 23.89
C VAL A 524 19.38 -6.79 23.70
N GLU A 525 18.25 -6.98 23.00
CA GLU A 525 17.56 -8.28 22.88
C GLU A 525 18.43 -9.37 22.23
N ARG A 526 19.34 -8.97 21.34
CA ARG A 526 20.30 -9.85 20.66
C ARG A 526 21.74 -9.41 20.90
N GLY A 527 22.17 -9.48 22.16
CA GLY A 527 23.52 -9.09 22.56
C GLY A 527 24.63 -9.79 21.76
N GLU A 528 24.38 -11.02 21.29
CA GLU A 528 25.32 -11.77 20.45
C GLU A 528 25.64 -11.05 19.13
N VAL A 529 24.69 -10.28 18.59
CA VAL A 529 24.90 -9.48 17.37
C VAL A 529 25.90 -8.37 17.64
N MET A 530 25.81 -7.70 18.80
CA MET A 530 26.75 -6.63 19.17
C MET A 530 28.15 -7.17 19.42
N VAL A 531 28.26 -8.36 20.01
CA VAL A 531 29.54 -9.07 20.17
C VAL A 531 30.18 -9.34 18.81
N GLU A 532 29.40 -9.84 17.83
CA GLU A 532 29.93 -10.10 16.49
C GLU A 532 30.32 -8.80 15.76
N ILE A 533 29.52 -7.73 15.84
CA ILE A 533 29.87 -6.42 15.28
C ILE A 533 31.19 -5.91 15.87
N LYS A 534 31.38 -6.04 17.19
CA LYS A 534 32.64 -5.67 17.87
C LYS A 534 33.83 -6.46 17.32
N GLN A 535 33.67 -7.77 17.13
CA GLN A 535 34.73 -8.62 16.57
C GLN A 535 35.06 -8.24 15.13
N LEU A 536 34.06 -8.00 14.28
CA LEU A 536 34.25 -7.54 12.90
C LEU A 536 34.92 -6.17 12.84
N HIS A 537 34.53 -5.25 13.71
CA HIS A 537 35.14 -3.93 13.81
C HIS A 537 36.62 -4.04 14.21
N ALA A 538 36.93 -4.80 15.26
CA ALA A 538 38.30 -5.04 15.73
C ALA A 538 39.18 -5.73 14.67
N ALA A 539 38.58 -6.58 13.83
CA ALA A 539 39.25 -7.22 12.70
C ALA A 539 39.41 -6.31 11.46
N GLY A 540 38.98 -5.04 11.53
CA GLY A 540 39.06 -4.08 10.42
C GLY A 540 38.13 -4.41 9.25
N LYS A 541 37.06 -5.19 9.49
CA LYS A 541 36.11 -5.63 8.46
C LYS A 541 34.94 -4.68 8.26
N LEU A 542 34.77 -3.69 9.13
CA LEU A 542 33.70 -2.69 9.07
C LEU A 542 34.28 -1.30 8.77
N PRO A 543 34.72 -1.03 7.53
CA PRO A 543 35.29 0.26 7.16
C PRO A 543 34.24 1.38 7.32
N TYR A 544 34.68 2.53 7.81
CA TYR A 544 33.84 3.73 8.00
C TYR A 544 32.58 3.53 8.85
N LEU A 545 32.60 2.56 9.78
CA LEU A 545 31.43 2.22 10.61
C LEU A 545 30.83 3.42 11.33
N ARG A 546 31.68 4.27 11.94
CA ARG A 546 31.24 5.45 12.69
C ARG A 546 30.52 6.44 11.78
N GLU A 547 31.12 6.73 10.62
CA GLU A 547 30.58 7.71 9.70
C GLU A 547 29.27 7.23 9.08
N MET A 548 29.19 5.94 8.71
CA MET A 548 27.96 5.33 8.19
C MET A 548 26.85 5.29 9.24
N PHE A 549 27.19 4.98 10.49
CA PHE A 549 26.26 5.04 11.62
C PHE A 549 25.67 6.45 11.77
N VAL A 550 26.52 7.48 11.87
CA VAL A 550 26.07 8.87 12.03
C VAL A 550 25.15 9.30 10.87
N ARG A 551 25.55 9.01 9.63
CA ARG A 551 24.75 9.38 8.44
C ARG A 551 23.43 8.65 8.36
N PHE A 552 23.39 7.39 8.77
CA PHE A 552 22.13 6.65 8.88
C PHE A 552 21.19 7.35 9.86
N PHE A 553 21.67 7.71 11.05
CA PHE A 553 20.83 8.35 12.06
C PHE A 553 20.38 9.77 11.66
N GLU A 554 21.21 10.54 10.93
CA GLU A 554 20.77 11.82 10.35
C GLU A 554 19.60 11.63 9.35
N GLY A 555 19.71 10.64 8.47
CA GLY A 555 18.65 10.28 7.52
C GLY A 555 17.39 9.77 8.24
N ALA A 556 17.54 8.97 9.28
CA ALA A 556 16.44 8.48 10.09
C ALA A 556 15.75 9.61 10.88
N LYS A 557 16.50 10.50 11.53
CA LYS A 557 15.98 11.65 12.29
C LYS A 557 15.17 12.60 11.40
N SER A 558 15.74 13.00 10.25
CA SER A 558 15.03 13.87 9.30
C SER A 558 13.73 13.23 8.79
N THR A 559 13.72 11.90 8.66
CA THR A 559 12.55 11.16 8.23
C THR A 559 11.51 11.01 9.34
N TRP A 560 11.93 10.79 10.60
CA TRP A 560 11.03 10.84 11.76
C TRP A 560 10.28 12.17 11.83
N ILE A 561 10.99 13.30 11.72
CA ILE A 561 10.40 14.65 11.70
C ILE A 561 9.34 14.77 10.61
N ARG A 562 9.64 14.30 9.39
CA ARG A 562 8.71 14.36 8.25
C ARG A 562 7.45 13.53 8.48
N PHE A 563 7.62 12.29 8.96
CA PHE A 563 6.53 11.31 9.11
C PHE A 563 5.80 11.39 10.45
N SER A 564 6.20 12.27 11.36
CA SER A 564 5.46 12.61 12.58
C SER A 564 4.94 14.05 12.57
N SER A 565 4.84 14.68 11.40
CA SER A 565 4.45 16.08 11.26
C SER A 565 3.01 16.36 11.70
N GLU A 566 2.15 15.34 11.80
CA GLU A 566 0.81 15.47 12.39
C GLU A 566 0.83 15.85 13.89
N PHE A 567 1.95 15.64 14.57
CA PHE A 567 2.16 15.97 15.99
C PHE A 567 2.94 17.28 16.21
N ALA A 568 3.17 18.07 15.16
CA ALA A 568 3.93 19.31 15.29
C ALA A 568 3.27 20.27 16.30
N PRO A 569 4.05 21.00 17.12
CA PRO A 569 3.52 22.03 18.02
C PRO A 569 2.65 23.05 17.28
N GLY A 570 1.52 23.43 17.88
CA GLY A 570 0.52 24.29 17.24
C GLY A 570 -0.33 23.62 16.15
N GLY A 571 -0.10 22.33 15.89
CA GLY A 571 -0.90 21.52 14.96
C GLY A 571 -2.27 21.14 15.52
N LEU A 572 -3.06 20.44 14.70
CA LEU A 572 -4.44 20.05 15.08
C LEU A 572 -4.48 19.14 16.31
N ILE A 573 -3.53 18.21 16.46
CA ILE A 573 -3.48 17.29 17.61
C ILE A 573 -3.06 18.01 18.88
N ASP A 574 -2.04 18.88 18.78
CA ASP A 574 -1.53 19.67 19.90
C ASP A 574 -2.60 20.66 20.43
N GLY A 575 -3.39 21.25 19.53
CA GLY A 575 -4.48 22.15 19.85
C GLY A 575 -5.76 21.50 20.39
N LEU A 576 -5.79 20.18 20.62
CA LEU A 576 -6.96 19.49 21.18
C LEU A 576 -7.11 19.77 22.69
N ASN A 577 -8.32 20.11 23.11
CA ASN A 577 -8.68 20.17 24.53
C ASN A 577 -9.02 18.77 25.09
N ASP A 578 -9.16 18.65 26.42
CA ASP A 578 -9.40 17.36 27.07
C ASP A 578 -10.73 16.71 26.69
N ALA A 579 -11.76 17.52 26.44
CA ALA A 579 -13.06 17.03 25.99
C ALA A 579 -12.96 16.41 24.58
N GLU A 580 -12.20 17.04 23.67
CA GLU A 580 -11.93 16.52 22.33
C GLU A 580 -11.07 15.25 22.39
N LYS A 581 -9.99 15.25 23.19
CA LYS A 581 -9.14 14.07 23.40
C LYS A 581 -9.93 12.86 23.89
N GLY A 582 -10.90 13.08 24.80
CA GLY A 582 -11.79 12.03 25.28
C GLY A 582 -12.75 11.45 24.21
N ARG A 583 -12.98 12.17 23.10
CA ARG A 583 -13.90 11.79 22.01
C ARG A 583 -13.19 11.23 20.78
N ILE A 584 -11.86 11.24 20.74
CA ILE A 584 -11.09 10.85 19.56
C ILE A 584 -10.19 9.70 19.96
N TRP A 585 -10.48 8.51 19.44
CA TRP A 585 -9.61 7.36 19.60
C TRP A 585 -9.18 6.84 18.25
N LEU A 586 -7.88 6.79 18.00
CA LEU A 586 -7.27 6.25 16.79
C LEU A 586 -6.23 5.21 17.20
N PRO A 587 -6.14 4.04 16.54
CA PRO A 587 -5.15 3.05 16.91
C PRO A 587 -3.75 3.54 16.53
N ALA A 588 -2.74 3.25 17.36
CA ALA A 588 -1.34 3.57 17.08
C ALA A 588 -0.82 2.88 15.81
N THR A 589 -1.29 1.67 15.51
CA THR A 589 -0.86 0.85 14.38
C THR A 589 -2.04 0.44 13.50
N ASN A 590 -1.74 0.09 12.25
CA ASN A 590 -2.72 -0.45 11.30
C ASN A 590 -2.85 -1.99 11.38
N ASP A 591 -2.32 -2.61 12.43
CA ASP A 591 -2.18 -4.08 12.55
C ASP A 591 -3.54 -4.80 12.42
N ARG A 592 -4.66 -4.15 12.79
CA ARG A 592 -6.01 -4.72 12.66
C ARG A 592 -6.44 -4.88 11.21
N ASN A 593 -6.15 -3.91 10.35
CA ASN A 593 -6.48 -4.02 8.94
C ASN A 593 -5.55 -5.01 8.24
N GLU A 594 -4.25 -4.93 8.49
CA GLU A 594 -3.26 -5.88 7.95
C GLU A 594 -3.57 -7.33 8.38
N GLY A 595 -3.89 -7.54 9.66
CA GLY A 595 -4.29 -8.84 10.19
C GLY A 595 -5.61 -9.35 9.60
N ALA A 596 -6.58 -8.47 9.34
CA ALA A 596 -7.81 -8.84 8.64
C ALA A 596 -7.54 -9.30 7.20
N LEU A 597 -6.73 -8.55 6.46
CA LEU A 597 -6.31 -8.89 5.10
C LEU A 597 -5.48 -10.17 5.05
N GLY A 598 -4.52 -10.35 5.96
CA GLY A 598 -3.74 -11.57 6.10
C GLY A 598 -4.62 -12.79 6.37
N SER A 599 -5.58 -12.67 7.30
CA SER A 599 -6.55 -13.75 7.58
C SER A 599 -7.44 -14.06 6.39
N PHE A 600 -7.78 -13.05 5.57
CA PHE A 600 -8.54 -13.22 4.34
C PHE A 600 -7.75 -13.95 3.27
N ILE A 601 -6.47 -13.63 3.09
CA ILE A 601 -5.60 -14.32 2.13
C ILE A 601 -5.52 -15.81 2.47
N VAL A 602 -5.30 -16.15 3.75
CA VAL A 602 -5.27 -17.54 4.24
C VAL A 602 -6.61 -18.23 3.99
N TYR A 603 -7.72 -17.63 4.42
CA TYR A 603 -9.06 -18.19 4.23
C TYR A 603 -9.37 -18.48 2.76
N MET A 604 -9.03 -17.55 1.85
CA MET A 604 -9.26 -17.72 0.42
C MET A 604 -8.27 -18.71 -0.23
N GLY A 605 -7.13 -18.97 0.40
CA GLY A 605 -6.21 -20.05 0.03
C GLY A 605 -6.85 -21.42 0.27
N GLU A 606 -7.45 -21.61 1.44
CA GLU A 606 -8.14 -22.85 1.84
C GLU A 606 -9.51 -23.01 1.17
N ASN A 607 -10.19 -21.89 0.89
CA ASN A 607 -11.55 -21.84 0.36
C ASN A 607 -11.63 -21.03 -0.95
N PRO A 608 -10.97 -21.45 -2.05
CA PRO A 608 -10.81 -20.64 -3.25
C PRO A 608 -12.11 -20.30 -3.99
N THR A 609 -13.19 -21.07 -3.76
CA THR A 609 -14.51 -20.83 -4.35
C THR A 609 -15.47 -20.11 -3.40
N ALA A 610 -15.04 -19.73 -2.20
CA ALA A 610 -15.89 -19.01 -1.27
C ALA A 610 -16.26 -17.62 -1.81
N ALA A 611 -17.48 -17.18 -1.50
CA ALA A 611 -17.91 -15.82 -1.78
C ALA A 611 -17.37 -14.86 -0.72
N LEU A 612 -17.12 -13.60 -1.09
CA LEU A 612 -16.62 -12.58 -0.17
C LEU A 612 -17.59 -12.35 1.00
N ALA A 613 -18.90 -12.36 0.74
CA ALA A 613 -19.92 -12.27 1.78
C ALA A 613 -19.88 -13.43 2.80
N THR A 614 -19.45 -14.62 2.39
CA THR A 614 -19.28 -15.75 3.32
C THR A 614 -18.09 -15.53 4.24
N HIS A 615 -16.97 -15.04 3.71
CA HIS A 615 -15.84 -14.61 4.54
C HIS A 615 -16.28 -13.51 5.52
N ASN A 616 -16.87 -12.42 5.02
CA ASN A 616 -17.29 -11.29 5.85
C ASN A 616 -18.29 -11.74 6.92
N GLY A 617 -19.24 -12.63 6.59
CA GLY A 617 -20.17 -13.17 7.57
C GLY A 617 -19.51 -13.93 8.72
N LEU A 618 -18.47 -14.71 8.45
CA LEU A 618 -17.70 -15.38 9.51
C LEU A 618 -16.83 -14.39 10.29
N ALA A 619 -16.06 -13.57 9.56
CA ALA A 619 -15.09 -12.66 10.13
C ALA A 619 -15.72 -11.56 10.97
N MET A 620 -16.79 -10.91 10.48
CA MET A 620 -17.52 -9.89 11.23
C MET A 620 -18.23 -10.50 12.44
N PHE A 621 -18.89 -11.64 12.27
CA PHE A 621 -19.59 -12.31 13.38
C PHE A 621 -18.64 -12.66 14.52
N LYS A 622 -17.43 -13.16 14.21
CA LYS A 622 -16.39 -13.45 15.20
C LYS A 622 -15.80 -12.17 15.81
N ARG A 623 -15.32 -11.24 14.99
CA ARG A 623 -14.58 -10.04 15.46
C ARG A 623 -15.47 -9.04 16.19
N ASN A 624 -16.72 -8.91 15.78
CA ASN A 624 -17.68 -7.99 16.41
C ASN A 624 -18.45 -8.64 17.57
N GLN A 625 -18.17 -9.90 17.89
CA GLN A 625 -18.85 -10.67 18.93
C GLN A 625 -20.37 -10.69 18.74
N SER A 626 -20.82 -10.81 17.49
CA SER A 626 -22.23 -10.59 17.13
C SER A 626 -23.18 -11.61 17.76
N GLN A 627 -22.72 -12.79 18.19
CA GLN A 627 -23.56 -13.72 18.95
C GLN A 627 -24.02 -13.10 20.28
N GLY A 628 -23.10 -12.48 21.04
CA GLY A 628 -23.46 -11.83 22.31
C GLY A 628 -24.40 -10.65 22.11
N PHE A 629 -24.24 -9.90 21.02
CA PHE A 629 -25.22 -8.87 20.63
C PHE A 629 -26.59 -9.46 20.33
N MET A 630 -26.66 -10.53 19.53
CA MET A 630 -27.92 -11.21 19.24
C MET A 630 -28.60 -11.70 20.51
N ASP A 631 -27.87 -12.37 21.40
CA ASP A 631 -28.41 -12.91 22.64
C ASP A 631 -28.98 -11.82 23.56
N MET A 632 -28.42 -10.62 23.52
CA MET A 632 -28.82 -9.49 24.36
C MET A 632 -29.93 -8.61 23.75
N TRP A 633 -29.93 -8.43 22.42
CA TRP A 633 -30.77 -7.44 21.74
C TRP A 633 -31.87 -8.04 20.87
N PHE A 634 -31.73 -9.29 20.43
CA PHE A 634 -32.70 -9.88 19.50
C PHE A 634 -33.93 -10.42 20.24
N SER A 635 -35.08 -10.10 19.67
CA SER A 635 -36.32 -10.82 19.89
C SER A 635 -36.49 -11.93 18.84
N SER A 636 -37.56 -12.72 18.97
CA SER A 636 -37.94 -13.69 17.94
C SER A 636 -38.15 -13.06 16.56
N GLU A 637 -38.64 -11.82 16.49
CA GLU A 637 -38.87 -11.13 15.22
C GLU A 637 -37.55 -10.79 14.50
N ASP A 638 -36.52 -10.40 15.26
CA ASP A 638 -35.20 -10.05 14.72
C ASP A 638 -34.48 -11.28 14.16
N HIS A 639 -34.59 -12.42 14.84
CA HIS A 639 -34.11 -13.70 14.30
C HIS A 639 -34.82 -14.07 13.00
N GLN A 640 -36.14 -13.88 12.92
CA GLN A 640 -36.87 -14.16 11.67
C GLN A 640 -36.47 -13.21 10.54
N TYR A 641 -36.27 -11.92 10.85
CA TYR A 641 -35.77 -10.94 9.88
C TYR A 641 -34.39 -11.34 9.34
N THR A 642 -33.43 -11.63 10.22
CA THR A 642 -32.07 -12.02 9.80
C THR A 642 -32.08 -13.30 8.95
N MET A 643 -32.93 -14.28 9.29
CA MET A 643 -33.12 -15.48 8.46
C MET A 643 -33.69 -15.18 7.06
N ARG A 644 -34.58 -14.17 6.93
CA ARG A 644 -35.14 -13.75 5.62
C ARG A 644 -34.08 -12.99 4.82
N ALA A 645 -33.49 -11.95 5.40
CA ALA A 645 -32.47 -11.14 4.75
C ALA A 645 -31.27 -11.97 4.28
N ALA A 646 -30.82 -12.96 5.07
CA ALA A 646 -29.74 -13.87 4.66
C ALA A 646 -30.12 -14.77 3.47
N ARG A 647 -31.41 -15.13 3.31
CA ARG A 647 -31.89 -15.88 2.13
C ARG A 647 -31.94 -14.99 0.90
N ASP A 648 -32.34 -13.74 1.06
CA ASP A 648 -32.37 -12.77 -0.04
C ASP A 648 -30.94 -12.46 -0.51
N LEU A 649 -30.01 -12.30 0.44
CA LEU A 649 -28.58 -12.14 0.13
C LEU A 649 -28.00 -13.36 -0.59
N ASP A 650 -28.28 -14.58 -0.14
CA ASP A 650 -27.90 -15.85 -0.80
C ASP A 650 -28.44 -15.91 -2.25
N ALA A 651 -29.66 -15.39 -2.49
CA ALA A 651 -30.30 -15.37 -3.79
C ALA A 651 -29.88 -14.19 -4.70
N SER A 652 -29.29 -13.13 -4.15
CA SER A 652 -29.00 -11.86 -4.85
C SER A 652 -27.98 -11.96 -5.99
N GLY A 653 -27.17 -13.03 -6.01
CA GLY A 653 -26.06 -13.17 -6.95
C GLY A 653 -24.93 -12.16 -6.73
N LEU A 654 -24.77 -11.60 -5.51
CA LEU A 654 -23.80 -10.55 -5.20
C LEU A 654 -22.37 -10.84 -5.68
N GLU A 655 -21.88 -12.07 -5.47
CA GLU A 655 -20.54 -12.49 -5.91
C GLU A 655 -20.39 -12.45 -7.45
N ARG A 656 -21.46 -12.78 -8.19
CA ARG A 656 -21.48 -12.68 -9.65
C ARG A 656 -21.45 -11.22 -10.10
N LYS A 657 -22.22 -10.35 -9.45
CA LYS A 657 -22.22 -8.90 -9.73
C LYS A 657 -20.84 -8.29 -9.51
N ARG A 658 -20.18 -8.61 -8.39
CA ARG A 658 -18.81 -8.19 -8.08
C ARG A 658 -17.83 -8.57 -9.20
N LYS A 659 -17.87 -9.83 -9.65
CA LYS A 659 -17.00 -10.31 -10.74
C LYS A 659 -17.30 -9.60 -12.07
N GLN A 660 -18.56 -9.32 -12.37
CA GLN A 660 -18.96 -8.59 -13.58
C GLN A 660 -18.43 -7.15 -13.58
N LEU A 661 -18.47 -6.45 -12.44
CA LEU A 661 -17.90 -5.10 -12.31
C LEU A 661 -16.40 -5.08 -12.63
N GLN A 662 -15.64 -6.07 -12.16
CA GLN A 662 -14.22 -6.18 -12.50
C GLN A 662 -14.00 -6.41 -14.00
N VAL A 663 -14.82 -7.26 -14.63
CA VAL A 663 -14.72 -7.53 -16.08
C VAL A 663 -14.97 -6.24 -16.88
N GLN A 664 -16.03 -5.50 -16.53
CA GLN A 664 -16.37 -4.23 -17.17
C GLN A 664 -15.24 -3.19 -17.01
N TYR A 665 -14.67 -3.10 -15.81
CA TYR A 665 -13.51 -2.23 -15.57
C TYR A 665 -12.32 -2.63 -16.45
N ASN A 666 -11.96 -3.91 -16.49
CA ASN A 666 -10.84 -4.38 -17.32
C ASN A 666 -11.07 -4.08 -18.81
N GLN A 667 -12.29 -4.26 -19.31
CA GLN A 667 -12.65 -3.91 -20.69
C GLN A 667 -12.47 -2.41 -20.97
N ARG A 668 -12.88 -1.55 -20.04
CA ARG A 668 -12.66 -0.10 -20.15
C ARG A 668 -11.17 0.25 -20.21
N ILE A 669 -10.36 -0.32 -19.31
CA ILE A 669 -8.91 -0.08 -19.30
C ILE A 669 -8.24 -0.58 -20.58
N LEU A 670 -8.66 -1.71 -21.13
CA LEU A 670 -8.15 -2.20 -22.42
C LEU A 670 -8.49 -1.23 -23.56
N ALA A 671 -9.72 -0.70 -23.61
CA ALA A 671 -10.13 0.28 -24.60
C ALA A 671 -9.33 1.60 -24.49
N GLU A 672 -9.14 2.10 -23.27
CA GLU A 672 -8.34 3.30 -23.01
C GLU A 672 -6.86 3.11 -23.42
N ARG A 673 -6.28 1.94 -23.13
CA ARG A 673 -4.91 1.61 -23.53
C ARG A 673 -4.79 1.51 -25.05
N ALA A 674 -5.75 0.85 -25.72
CA ALA A 674 -5.78 0.78 -27.18
C ALA A 674 -5.87 2.17 -27.81
N GLN A 675 -6.70 3.06 -27.25
CA GLN A 675 -6.79 4.46 -27.69
C GLN A 675 -5.47 5.20 -27.48
N LYS A 676 -4.82 5.06 -26.32
CA LYS A 676 -3.49 5.68 -26.06
C LYS A 676 -2.42 5.18 -27.03
N VAL A 677 -2.39 3.88 -27.32
CA VAL A 677 -1.47 3.30 -28.31
C VAL A 677 -1.78 3.84 -29.72
N ALA A 678 -3.06 3.92 -30.11
CA ALA A 678 -3.45 4.48 -31.40
C ALA A 678 -3.06 5.96 -31.53
N VAL A 679 -3.27 6.77 -30.48
CA VAL A 679 -2.85 8.17 -30.44
C VAL A 679 -1.33 8.30 -30.51
N ALA A 680 -0.58 7.46 -29.78
CA ALA A 680 0.88 7.46 -29.82
C ALA A 680 1.40 7.03 -31.20
N ALA A 681 0.79 6.03 -31.83
CA ALA A 681 1.12 5.57 -33.17
C ALA A 681 0.82 6.65 -34.23
N ALA A 682 -0.32 7.33 -34.12
CA ALA A 682 -0.68 8.44 -35.00
C ALA A 682 0.32 9.60 -34.87
N LYS A 683 0.69 9.99 -33.64
CA LYS A 683 1.73 11.00 -33.40
C LYS A 683 3.10 10.57 -33.95
N ALA A 684 3.46 9.30 -33.79
CA ALA A 684 4.72 8.77 -34.31
C ALA A 684 4.73 8.73 -35.85
N ALA A 685 3.59 8.45 -36.49
CA ALA A 685 3.42 8.53 -37.94
C ALA A 685 3.53 9.98 -38.42
N GLU A 686 2.84 10.92 -37.76
CA GLU A 686 2.93 12.35 -38.08
C GLU A 686 4.37 12.88 -37.99
N VAL A 687 5.11 12.50 -36.94
CA VAL A 687 6.54 12.85 -36.81
C VAL A 687 7.36 12.22 -37.93
N ARG A 688 7.11 10.95 -38.29
CA ARG A 688 7.81 10.29 -39.38
C ARG A 688 7.56 10.98 -40.72
N ASP A 689 6.30 11.26 -41.04
CA ASP A 689 5.91 11.95 -42.27
C ASP A 689 6.54 13.35 -42.34
N ARG A 690 6.60 14.07 -41.21
CA ARG A 690 7.30 15.37 -41.11
C ARG A 690 8.80 15.24 -41.38
N LEU A 691 9.46 14.23 -40.81
CA LEU A 691 10.89 13.99 -41.02
C LEU A 691 11.17 13.52 -42.46
N ASP A 692 10.32 12.69 -43.05
CA ASP A 692 10.44 12.24 -44.44
C ASP A 692 10.31 13.43 -45.41
N ALA A 693 9.36 14.35 -45.16
CA ALA A 693 9.17 15.58 -45.93
C ALA A 693 10.30 16.62 -45.76
N THR A 694 11.12 16.53 -44.70
CA THR A 694 12.20 17.49 -44.42
C THR A 694 13.37 17.26 -45.39
N ILE A 695 13.61 18.15 -46.35
CA ILE A 695 14.78 18.02 -47.25
C ILE A 695 16.07 18.33 -46.48
N LEU A 696 17.08 17.46 -46.54
CA LEU A 696 18.39 17.71 -45.90
C LEU A 696 19.08 18.91 -46.56
N ILE A 697 19.71 19.74 -45.75
CA ILE A 697 20.52 20.87 -46.23
C ILE A 697 21.64 20.40 -47.17
N SER A 698 22.06 21.27 -48.10
CA SER A 698 23.09 20.95 -49.10
C SER A 698 24.49 21.40 -48.72
N CYS A 699 24.63 22.37 -47.81
CA CYS A 699 25.93 22.85 -47.35
C CYS A 699 25.85 23.39 -45.91
N VAL A 700 27.03 23.59 -45.30
CA VAL A 700 27.15 24.03 -43.89
C VAL A 700 26.68 25.48 -43.71
N GLU A 701 26.80 26.30 -44.75
CA GLU A 701 26.41 27.71 -44.74
C GLU A 701 24.89 27.88 -44.53
N ASP A 702 24.08 26.93 -45.01
CA ASP A 702 22.62 26.93 -44.86
C ASP A 702 22.16 26.82 -43.39
N ILE A 703 23.00 26.25 -42.51
CA ILE A 703 22.75 26.10 -41.06
C ILE A 703 22.68 27.46 -40.36
N HIS A 704 23.43 28.43 -40.86
CA HIS A 704 23.51 29.79 -40.31
C HIS A 704 22.61 30.79 -41.03
N SER A 705 21.81 30.33 -42.00
CA SER A 705 20.90 31.18 -42.77
C SER A 705 19.75 31.74 -41.90
N ARG A 706 19.28 32.96 -42.22
CA ARG A 706 18.15 33.59 -41.50
C ARG A 706 16.84 32.78 -41.55
N GLY A 707 16.72 31.83 -42.50
CA GLY A 707 15.55 30.96 -42.66
C GLY A 707 15.58 29.66 -41.84
N MET A 708 16.69 29.39 -41.15
CA MET A 708 16.93 28.17 -40.37
C MET A 708 16.49 28.36 -38.91
N THR A 709 15.22 28.07 -38.63
CA THR A 709 14.65 28.21 -37.28
C THR A 709 15.09 27.07 -36.35
N ARG A 710 14.91 27.26 -35.04
CA ARG A 710 15.21 26.24 -34.03
C ARG A 710 14.54 24.89 -34.31
N ASP A 711 13.30 24.93 -34.81
CA ASP A 711 12.51 23.73 -35.11
C ASP A 711 13.04 23.03 -36.37
N LYS A 712 13.41 23.80 -37.41
CA LYS A 712 14.06 23.24 -38.62
C LYS A 712 15.40 22.60 -38.30
N LEU A 713 16.23 23.21 -37.44
CA LEU A 713 17.48 22.60 -36.97
C LEU A 713 17.24 21.26 -36.26
N GLN A 714 16.16 21.17 -35.46
CA GLN A 714 15.79 19.93 -34.80
C GLN A 714 15.32 18.86 -35.78
N ASP A 715 14.48 19.22 -36.75
CA ASP A 715 14.02 18.27 -37.77
C ASP A 715 15.20 17.75 -38.62
N GLN A 716 16.21 18.60 -38.94
CA GLN A 716 17.45 18.17 -39.62
C GLN A 716 18.27 17.18 -38.78
N LEU A 717 18.47 17.48 -37.49
CA LEU A 717 19.16 16.59 -36.55
C LEU A 717 18.42 15.26 -36.35
N GLU A 718 17.10 15.30 -36.24
CA GLU A 718 16.26 14.12 -36.08
C GLU A 718 16.23 13.28 -37.36
N LYS A 719 16.22 13.90 -38.54
CA LYS A 719 16.32 13.21 -39.83
C LYS A 719 17.67 12.52 -40.01
N LEU A 720 18.78 13.21 -39.72
CA LEU A 720 20.11 12.59 -39.74
C LEU A 720 20.21 11.46 -38.72
N ARG A 721 19.60 11.61 -37.54
CA ARG A 721 19.53 10.51 -36.56
C ARG A 721 18.72 9.33 -37.10
N ALA A 722 17.57 9.55 -37.72
CA ALA A 722 16.77 8.48 -38.30
C ALA A 722 17.52 7.70 -39.41
N LEU A 723 18.37 8.39 -40.18
CA LEU A 723 19.20 7.77 -41.21
C LEU A 723 20.31 6.88 -40.63
N TRP A 724 20.98 7.33 -39.56
CA TRP A 724 22.21 6.69 -39.08
C TRP A 724 22.07 5.88 -37.78
N ASN A 725 21.00 6.03 -36.99
CA ASN A 725 20.76 5.25 -35.75
C ASN A 725 19.93 3.97 -35.95
N THR A 726 19.80 3.45 -37.17
CA THR A 726 19.06 2.21 -37.43
C THR A 726 19.84 0.97 -37.00
N LYS A 727 19.86 0.70 -35.68
CA LYS A 727 20.21 -0.54 -34.93
C LYS A 727 21.40 -1.43 -35.36
N THR A 728 22.19 -1.08 -36.38
CA THR A 728 23.26 -1.95 -36.93
C THR A 728 24.47 -1.19 -37.47
N GLN A 729 24.47 0.15 -37.51
CA GLN A 729 25.61 0.93 -37.98
C GLN A 729 25.77 2.23 -37.18
N GLU A 730 26.14 2.13 -35.90
CA GLU A 730 26.60 3.29 -35.13
C GLU A 730 27.89 3.84 -35.75
N ARG A 731 27.78 4.79 -36.68
CA ARG A 731 28.93 5.50 -37.29
C ARG A 731 28.93 7.00 -37.02
N ILE A 732 27.79 7.58 -36.59
CA ILE A 732 27.67 9.00 -36.24
C ILE A 732 26.87 9.12 -34.94
N VAL A 733 27.47 9.72 -33.91
CA VAL A 733 26.78 10.04 -32.64
C VAL A 733 26.10 11.40 -32.77
N ILE A 734 24.76 11.42 -32.79
CA ILE A 734 23.97 12.66 -32.92
C ILE A 734 23.21 12.94 -31.60
N PRO A 735 23.56 14.00 -30.83
CA PRO A 735 23.00 14.26 -29.48
C PRO A 735 21.49 14.52 -29.44
N LYS A 736 20.77 13.85 -28.52
CA LYS A 736 19.31 14.00 -28.35
C LYS A 736 18.93 15.47 -28.13
N LYS A 737 17.77 15.89 -28.66
CA LYS A 737 17.30 17.29 -28.56
C LYS A 737 17.17 17.81 -27.13
N SER A 738 16.95 16.93 -26.16
CA SER A 738 16.89 17.23 -24.73
C SER A 738 18.25 17.60 -24.14
N HIS A 739 19.36 17.13 -24.74
CA HIS A 739 20.72 17.34 -24.22
C HIS A 739 21.38 18.60 -24.79
N ILE A 740 20.81 19.19 -25.85
CA ILE A 740 21.30 20.42 -26.50
C ILE A 740 20.19 21.49 -26.56
N PRO A 741 19.82 22.12 -25.43
CA PRO A 741 18.67 23.01 -25.37
C PRO A 741 18.89 24.35 -26.09
N ARG A 742 20.14 24.84 -26.14
CA ARG A 742 20.53 26.14 -26.70
C ARG A 742 20.65 26.09 -28.23
N LEU A 743 20.36 27.22 -28.87
CA LEU A 743 20.38 27.33 -30.34
C LEU A 743 21.79 27.11 -30.91
N ALA A 744 22.81 27.72 -30.30
CA ALA A 744 24.20 27.59 -30.72
C ALA A 744 24.67 26.14 -30.68
N ASP A 745 24.40 25.42 -29.59
CA ASP A 745 24.78 24.01 -29.43
C ASP A 745 24.11 23.12 -30.49
N LYS A 746 22.88 23.43 -30.89
CA LYS A 746 22.18 22.72 -31.99
C LYS A 746 22.80 22.99 -33.35
N GLN A 747 23.22 24.23 -33.61
CA GLN A 747 23.93 24.57 -34.85
C GLN A 747 25.25 23.80 -34.91
N THR A 748 26.06 23.83 -33.84
CA THR A 748 27.32 23.07 -33.75
C THR A 748 27.10 21.57 -33.91
N ALA A 749 26.11 21.00 -33.24
CA ALA A 749 25.78 19.58 -33.38
C ALA A 749 25.35 19.21 -34.80
N LEU A 750 24.60 20.08 -35.49
CA LEU A 750 24.18 19.85 -36.87
C LEU A 750 25.33 19.98 -37.85
N VAL A 751 26.25 20.94 -37.66
CA VAL A 751 27.48 21.06 -38.47
C VAL A 751 28.27 19.77 -38.39
N ASN A 752 28.55 19.28 -37.18
CA ASN A 752 29.32 18.05 -36.98
C ASN A 752 28.61 16.82 -37.59
N ALA A 753 27.31 16.69 -37.36
CA ALA A 753 26.52 15.57 -37.90
C ALA A 753 26.46 15.59 -39.43
N PHE A 754 26.33 16.78 -40.04
CA PHE A 754 26.26 16.95 -41.49
C PHE A 754 27.61 16.70 -42.17
N GLN A 755 28.72 17.14 -41.57
CA GLN A 755 30.07 16.84 -42.06
C GLN A 755 30.32 15.33 -42.06
N ALA A 756 30.07 14.66 -40.92
CA ALA A 756 30.22 13.21 -40.83
C ALA A 756 29.31 12.46 -41.81
N HIS A 757 28.08 12.92 -42.02
CA HIS A 757 27.16 12.38 -43.02
C HIS A 757 27.75 12.47 -44.45
N THR A 758 28.32 13.62 -44.79
CA THR A 758 28.91 13.88 -46.12
C THR A 758 30.16 13.03 -46.35
N GLU A 759 31.02 12.91 -45.35
CA GLU A 759 32.21 12.05 -45.38
C GLU A 759 31.85 10.58 -45.59
N LEU A 760 30.82 10.08 -44.89
CA LEU A 760 30.34 8.71 -45.07
C LEU A 760 29.74 8.50 -46.46
N LEU A 761 28.94 9.44 -46.98
CA LEU A 761 28.40 9.34 -48.35
C LEU A 761 29.52 9.31 -49.41
N ALA A 762 30.59 10.08 -49.21
CA ALA A 762 31.76 10.05 -50.08
C ALA A 762 32.50 8.70 -50.00
N ALA A 763 32.67 8.14 -48.80
CA ALA A 763 33.28 6.83 -48.60
C ALA A 763 32.44 5.68 -49.22
N PHE A 764 31.12 5.72 -49.10
CA PHE A 764 30.21 4.76 -49.73
C PHE A 764 30.24 4.84 -51.26
N SER A 765 30.32 6.05 -51.82
CA SER A 765 30.44 6.25 -53.27
C SER A 765 31.76 5.69 -53.83
N GLN A 766 32.85 5.69 -53.03
CA GLN A 766 34.13 5.09 -53.42
C GLN A 766 34.15 3.55 -53.31
N GLN A 767 33.37 2.94 -52.42
CA GLN A 767 33.25 1.48 -52.30
C GLN A 767 32.41 0.85 -53.43
N ASN A 768 31.34 1.51 -53.89
CA ASN A 768 30.48 0.99 -54.97
C ASN A 768 31.15 0.98 -56.36
N VAL A 769 32.27 1.69 -56.55
CA VAL A 769 33.06 1.63 -57.79
C VAL A 769 33.99 0.40 -57.81
N ARG A 770 34.20 -0.29 -56.68
CA ARG A 770 35.15 -1.42 -56.58
C ARG A 770 34.51 -2.83 -56.63
N TYR A 771 33.18 -2.94 -56.69
CA TYR A 771 32.48 -4.23 -56.78
C TYR A 771 31.51 -4.28 -57.98
N SER A 772 32.06 -4.30 -59.20
CA SER A 772 31.39 -4.83 -60.39
C SER A 772 32.12 -6.10 -60.85
N GLY A 773 31.77 -7.23 -60.20
CA GLY A 773 32.21 -8.58 -60.55
C GLY A 773 31.07 -9.59 -60.26
N PRO A 774 30.98 -10.70 -61.01
CA PRO A 774 29.70 -11.35 -61.31
C PRO A 774 29.08 -12.12 -60.14
N GLN A 775 27.75 -12.02 -60.05
CA GLN A 775 26.90 -12.80 -59.15
C GLN A 775 26.97 -14.30 -59.47
N THR A 776 27.24 -15.12 -58.46
CA THR A 776 26.92 -16.55 -58.48
C THR A 776 25.94 -16.86 -57.35
N ALA A 777 24.90 -17.61 -57.73
CA ALA A 777 23.80 -18.05 -56.91
C ALA A 777 24.22 -19.12 -55.90
N GLY A 778 23.62 -19.09 -54.71
CA GLY A 778 23.81 -20.12 -53.69
C GLY A 778 22.90 -19.87 -52.49
N GLY A 779 21.64 -20.33 -52.60
CA GLY A 779 20.73 -20.37 -51.46
C GLY A 779 21.16 -21.42 -50.44
N PHE A 780 20.98 -21.12 -49.16
CA PHE A 780 20.91 -22.12 -48.11
C PHE A 780 19.79 -21.77 -47.14
N VAL A 781 18.75 -22.59 -47.20
CA VAL A 781 17.72 -22.75 -46.19
C VAL A 781 18.37 -23.48 -45.00
N ARG A 782 18.14 -23.01 -43.78
CA ARG A 782 18.32 -23.84 -42.58
C ARG A 782 17.10 -23.74 -41.67
N GLU A 783 16.55 -24.92 -41.45
CA GLU A 783 15.37 -25.28 -40.69
C GLU A 783 15.46 -24.88 -39.21
N HIS A 784 14.32 -24.42 -38.70
CA HIS A 784 14.02 -24.34 -37.28
C HIS A 784 13.81 -25.74 -36.72
N TYR A 785 14.54 -26.09 -35.66
CA TYR A 785 14.14 -27.11 -34.69
C TYR A 785 14.37 -26.59 -33.27
N PHE A 786 13.26 -26.54 -32.54
CA PHE A 786 13.04 -26.50 -31.09
C PHE A 786 14.25 -26.30 -30.16
N SER A 787 14.25 -25.16 -29.47
CA SER A 787 14.88 -24.99 -28.15
C SER A 787 13.78 -24.68 -27.12
N ASP A 788 13.87 -25.36 -25.98
CA ASP A 788 12.98 -25.23 -24.82
C ASP A 788 13.00 -23.81 -24.24
N ASP A 789 11.94 -23.07 -24.47
CA ASP A 789 11.64 -21.80 -23.80
C ASP A 789 10.91 -22.07 -22.48
N GLU A 790 11.66 -22.17 -21.37
CA GLU A 790 11.11 -21.89 -20.05
C GLU A 790 11.25 -20.38 -19.77
N ASP A 791 10.18 -19.68 -20.13
CA ASP A 791 9.98 -18.24 -20.03
C ASP A 791 9.98 -17.79 -18.55
N PHE A 792 11.11 -17.27 -18.08
CA PHE A 792 11.21 -16.57 -16.80
C PHE A 792 10.64 -15.17 -16.96
N GLY A 793 9.32 -15.05 -16.77
CA GLY A 793 8.63 -13.77 -16.77
C GLY A 793 9.29 -12.75 -15.84
N GLU A 794 9.76 -11.69 -16.47
CA GLU A 794 10.28 -10.45 -15.88
C GLU A 794 9.29 -9.90 -14.83
N PHE A 795 9.79 -9.78 -13.60
CA PHE A 795 9.20 -8.89 -12.61
C PHE A 795 9.81 -7.50 -12.81
N GLU A 796 9.30 -6.77 -13.80
CA GLU A 796 9.35 -5.30 -13.76
C GLU A 796 8.40 -4.84 -12.65
N GLY A 797 8.94 -4.74 -11.44
CA GLY A 797 8.31 -3.98 -10.38
C GLY A 797 8.56 -2.50 -10.64
N ASP A 798 7.50 -1.78 -11.05
CA ASP A 798 7.45 -0.33 -11.00
C ASP A 798 8.01 0.14 -9.66
N GLY A 799 9.05 0.99 -9.74
CA GLY A 799 9.66 1.67 -8.62
C GLY A 799 8.67 2.62 -7.96
N ALA A 800 7.78 2.09 -7.14
CA ALA A 800 6.89 2.83 -6.25
C ALA A 800 6.37 1.92 -5.11
N ALA A 801 7.23 1.08 -4.52
CA ALA A 801 7.03 0.47 -3.21
C ALA A 801 8.31 -0.29 -2.81
N PHE A 802 9.25 0.43 -2.20
CA PHE A 802 10.29 -0.14 -1.33
C PHE A 802 10.56 0.87 -0.23
#